data_AF-A0A954A4W0-F1
#
_entry.id   AF-A0A954A4W0-F1
#
_cell.length_a   1.000
_cell.length_b   1.000
_cell.length_c   1.000
_cell.angle_alpha   90.00
_cell.angle_beta   90.00
_cell.angle_gamma   90.00
#
_symmetry.space_group_name_H-M   'P 1'
#
loop_
_entity.id
_entity.type
_entity.pdbx_description
1 polymer ?
#
loop_
_entity_poly.entity_id
_entity_poly.type
_entity_poly.pdbx_seq_one_letter_code
_entity_poly.pdbx_strand_id
1 'polypeptide(L)'
;DGVRTFVEVGPGSSASRANAAILDGRPHRAISLVPGRDRERSSFLRGLAALIADRVPVELGAIHPPIDGDVSSETPNARARGTGKTMTVHFDRGLLGPAAPPAGGSVVRQSESVAASSISAESTPARETERTAIPTPSPSTMPRASAPALPRTSAATRPPEEKRDVKDSSPAEWLRGRRDRAGTRLATLPAGLATLRDHELATARAHEVYLQFAREGVARLEALASATTGARLLRTTPEGPSAPPTPSSTSMPSAPSRSPLRDRAESDRGDVIFDFDACHALAVGRLGDVLGPEFAEVDRFPTRVRLPDHPLMLVHRIVGLEGTPRSLGSGRVITEHTIEPGAWYLDGGRIPTCIAVEAGQADLFLSGYLGIDFHTRGDAVYRLLDAEITFHDELPGPGATIRYDIHIDHFFFQGETALFRFFFDATVDGRPLLSMRNGCAGFFTQGELDAGQGIVKTRLDLAEQPGRTTDDYQTLVPLNAVESYDDEAMAALRAGDLAGCFGEAFAGFPLRDPETLPGVDGGLMHLVDRVLSLEPTGGRFGLGRIRAELDIHPDDWFLTCHFSDDPVMPGTLMYECCLHTLRILLMRRGWIGERGQISHQPIPGVSSRLKCRGQVIPTTQRVQYEVTLEEIGYRDFGSGREPYAIAEVLMFADERPVVEMKNMSVRLAGLSRDDLVAMGSAPRPATSLLAPDYDRRPALYDDDRILAFAIGRPSDAFGEPYRIFDAERVIARLPGPPYKFLDRITSIRDAEPFVLDAGGEIEAQYDVPIDAWYFDGNPRERMPFAVLLEVALQPCGWLAAYLGSALTSERDLKFRNLGGHAVQHRAVTRTTGTLTTTVRITAVSRSGGMIIQHYELAVRDRTGLVYEGTTYFGFFTAEALATQIGIRDATLHTPNQDAIERARSYRYPEGGPHPGGPIRMIDDVTHHDARGGEAGLGFLVGTQPVDPDAWFFAAHFHQDPVCPGSLGLEAFLQLLELRALEAFGADGTVETMALGAPHEWVYRGQYIPSDREVTVAVEISRIDADSKTVWASGYLSVDGRTIYRMIDFSARWFPSDGALDEGGRA
;
A
#
# COMPACT_ATOMS: atom_id res chain seq x y z
N ASP A 1 -10.89 56.63 -30.46
CA ASP A 1 -11.54 55.35 -30.14
C ASP A 1 -11.15 54.92 -28.73
N GLY A 2 -12.11 54.84 -27.80
CA GLY A 2 -11.82 54.68 -26.37
C GLY A 2 -11.36 53.28 -25.98
N VAL A 3 -10.85 53.17 -24.74
CA VAL A 3 -10.51 51.88 -24.10
C VAL A 3 -11.73 50.96 -24.15
N ARG A 4 -11.55 49.75 -24.67
CA ARG A 4 -12.64 48.76 -24.76
C ARG A 4 -12.65 47.89 -23.51
N THR A 5 -13.76 47.92 -22.77
CA THR A 5 -13.98 47.06 -21.60
C THR A 5 -14.82 45.84 -21.99
N PHE A 6 -14.28 44.65 -21.75
CA PHE A 6 -14.91 43.36 -21.99
C PHE A 6 -15.26 42.72 -20.65
N VAL A 7 -16.49 42.21 -20.50
CA VAL A 7 -16.98 41.60 -19.26
C VAL A 7 -17.37 40.15 -19.51
N GLU A 8 -16.69 39.24 -18.81
CA GLU A 8 -16.99 37.81 -18.82
C GLU A 8 -17.85 37.49 -17.59
N VAL A 9 -19.14 37.26 -17.83
CA VAL A 9 -20.15 37.03 -16.78
C VAL A 9 -20.19 35.57 -16.32
N GLY A 10 -19.72 34.65 -17.16
CA GLY A 10 -19.68 33.21 -16.87
C GLY A 10 -18.49 32.79 -15.98
N PRO A 11 -18.49 31.53 -15.50
CA PRO A 11 -17.43 30.98 -14.67
C PRO A 11 -16.13 30.78 -15.46
N GLY A 12 -15.00 31.12 -14.84
CA GLY A 12 -13.67 31.11 -15.44
C GLY A 12 -13.24 32.49 -15.94
N SER A 13 -12.13 32.54 -16.67
CA SER A 13 -11.57 33.78 -17.24
C SER A 13 -11.02 33.56 -18.66
N SER A 14 -11.62 32.63 -19.40
CA SER A 14 -11.11 32.14 -20.68
C SER A 14 -11.33 33.17 -21.79
N ALA A 15 -12.51 33.80 -21.87
CA ALA A 15 -12.75 34.90 -22.81
C ALA A 15 -11.93 36.14 -22.44
N SER A 16 -11.72 36.41 -21.15
CA SER A 16 -10.89 37.53 -20.68
C SER A 16 -9.42 37.35 -21.07
N ARG A 17 -8.86 36.15 -20.89
CA ARG A 17 -7.50 35.81 -21.34
C ARG A 17 -7.38 35.82 -22.87
N ALA A 18 -8.36 35.30 -23.59
CA ALA A 18 -8.38 35.35 -25.05
C ALA A 18 -8.42 36.79 -25.57
N ASN A 19 -9.29 37.65 -25.03
CA ASN A 19 -9.33 39.07 -25.38
C ASN A 19 -8.00 39.77 -25.06
N ALA A 20 -7.35 39.45 -23.94
CA ALA A 20 -6.04 40.00 -23.60
C ALA A 20 -4.93 39.60 -24.59
N ALA A 21 -4.91 38.34 -25.04
CA ALA A 21 -3.95 37.87 -26.04
C ALA A 21 -4.24 38.41 -27.46
N ILE A 22 -5.52 38.52 -27.85
CA ILE A 22 -5.94 39.02 -29.17
C ILE A 22 -5.71 40.54 -29.30
N LEU A 23 -5.80 41.29 -28.20
CA LEU A 23 -5.66 42.74 -28.16
C LEU A 23 -4.30 43.20 -27.64
N ASP A 24 -3.26 42.38 -27.77
CA ASP A 24 -1.93 42.64 -27.23
C ASP A 24 -1.40 44.05 -27.58
N GLY A 25 -0.77 44.69 -26.58
CA GLY A 25 -0.31 46.08 -26.63
C GLY A 25 -1.40 47.17 -26.75
N ARG A 26 -2.66 46.84 -27.06
CA ARG A 26 -3.72 47.85 -27.28
C ARG A 26 -4.44 48.22 -25.98
N PRO A 27 -4.80 49.51 -25.75
CA PRO A 27 -5.57 49.93 -24.57
C PRO A 27 -6.95 49.27 -24.50
N HIS A 28 -7.07 48.26 -23.65
CA HIS A 28 -8.30 47.52 -23.39
C HIS A 28 -8.36 47.09 -21.91
N ARG A 29 -9.51 46.56 -21.50
CA ARG A 29 -9.75 46.07 -20.15
C ARG A 29 -10.58 44.79 -20.23
N ALA A 30 -10.12 43.69 -19.66
CA ALA A 30 -10.87 42.44 -19.59
C ALA A 30 -11.15 42.09 -18.13
N ILE A 31 -12.42 41.89 -17.78
CA ILE A 31 -12.88 41.64 -16.41
C ILE A 31 -13.76 40.38 -16.43
N SER A 32 -13.28 39.30 -15.81
CA SER A 32 -14.17 38.22 -15.40
C SER A 32 -14.79 38.54 -14.05
N LEU A 33 -16.11 38.36 -13.94
CA LEU A 33 -16.84 38.50 -12.69
C LEU A 33 -16.72 37.24 -11.80
N VAL A 34 -16.52 36.06 -12.40
CA VAL A 34 -16.47 34.76 -11.70
C VAL A 34 -15.23 33.94 -12.11
N PRO A 35 -14.00 34.42 -11.88
CA PRO A 35 -12.77 33.76 -12.34
C PRO A 35 -12.45 32.41 -11.68
N GLY A 36 -13.17 32.02 -10.63
CA GLY A 36 -13.05 30.73 -9.92
C GLY A 36 -14.15 30.58 -8.84
N ARG A 37 -14.50 29.33 -8.52
CA ARG A 37 -15.71 28.97 -7.73
C ARG A 37 -15.64 29.30 -6.23
N ASP A 38 -14.46 29.29 -5.60
CA ASP A 38 -14.40 29.36 -4.12
C ASP A 38 -14.73 30.75 -3.54
N ARG A 39 -14.79 31.79 -4.38
CA ARG A 39 -14.95 33.19 -3.95
C ARG A 39 -15.83 34.02 -4.89
N GLU A 40 -16.88 33.42 -5.47
CA GLU A 40 -17.71 34.06 -6.50
C GLU A 40 -18.25 35.42 -6.04
N ARG A 41 -18.90 35.50 -4.86
CA ARG A 41 -19.46 36.75 -4.32
C ARG A 41 -18.42 37.87 -4.18
N SER A 42 -17.23 37.58 -3.65
CA SER A 42 -16.16 38.57 -3.50
C SER A 42 -15.51 38.94 -4.83
N SER A 43 -15.49 38.05 -5.81
CA SER A 43 -14.94 38.32 -7.13
C SER A 43 -15.91 39.12 -7.99
N PHE A 44 -17.20 38.80 -7.93
CA PHE A 44 -18.30 39.57 -8.52
C PHE A 44 -18.31 41.01 -7.99
N LEU A 45 -18.28 41.20 -6.67
CA LEU A 45 -18.20 42.55 -6.06
C LEU A 45 -16.94 43.33 -6.45
N ARG A 46 -15.79 42.66 -6.61
CA ARG A 46 -14.56 43.31 -7.11
C ARG A 46 -14.63 43.63 -8.60
N GLY A 47 -15.30 42.80 -9.41
CA GLY A 47 -15.57 43.08 -10.82
C GLY A 47 -16.51 44.27 -11.01
N LEU A 48 -17.59 44.36 -10.23
CA LEU A 48 -18.47 45.54 -10.20
C LEU A 48 -17.71 46.80 -9.74
N ALA A 49 -16.87 46.69 -8.69
CA ALA A 49 -16.05 47.81 -8.23
C ALA A 49 -15.03 48.27 -9.30
N ALA A 50 -14.44 47.33 -10.06
CA ALA A 50 -13.56 47.65 -11.18
C ALA A 50 -14.32 48.35 -12.32
N LEU A 51 -15.52 47.86 -12.68
CA LEU A 51 -16.38 48.50 -13.68
C LEU A 51 -16.77 49.93 -13.30
N ILE A 52 -17.13 50.16 -12.03
CA ILE A 52 -17.44 51.50 -11.51
C ILE A 52 -16.20 52.41 -11.52
N ALA A 53 -15.02 51.89 -11.16
CA ALA A 53 -13.76 52.64 -11.21
C ALA A 53 -13.36 52.99 -12.66
N ASP A 54 -13.57 52.07 -13.60
CA ASP A 54 -13.38 52.25 -15.04
C ASP A 54 -14.54 53.08 -15.68
N ARG A 55 -15.43 53.65 -14.86
CA ARG A 55 -16.59 54.51 -15.21
C ARG A 55 -17.63 53.88 -16.13
N VAL A 56 -17.73 52.55 -16.14
CA VAL A 56 -18.83 51.83 -16.77
C VAL A 56 -20.09 52.03 -15.91
N PRO A 57 -21.25 52.41 -16.48
CA PRO A 57 -22.51 52.46 -15.73
C PRO A 57 -22.89 51.07 -15.21
N VAL A 58 -23.18 50.97 -13.90
CA VAL A 58 -23.60 49.73 -13.23
C VAL A 58 -24.82 50.04 -12.37
N GLU A 59 -25.94 49.36 -12.62
CA GLU A 59 -27.15 49.48 -11.82
C GLU A 59 -27.13 48.51 -10.64
N LEU A 60 -27.10 49.04 -9.42
CA LEU A 60 -26.97 48.24 -8.18
C LEU A 60 -28.32 47.89 -7.53
N GLY A 61 -29.45 48.30 -8.10
CA GLY A 61 -30.78 48.16 -7.49
C GLY A 61 -31.21 46.70 -7.25
N ALA A 62 -30.75 45.76 -8.08
CA ALA A 62 -30.99 44.33 -7.88
C ALA A 62 -30.21 43.71 -6.70
N ILE A 63 -29.18 44.42 -6.18
CA ILE A 63 -28.33 44.00 -5.06
C ILE A 63 -28.77 44.68 -3.75
N HIS A 64 -29.47 45.81 -3.86
CA HIS A 64 -30.03 46.57 -2.74
C HIS A 64 -31.52 46.87 -3.00
N PRO A 65 -32.43 45.91 -2.72
CA PRO A 65 -33.86 46.19 -2.72
C PRO A 65 -34.20 47.27 -1.67
N PRO A 66 -35.23 48.12 -1.89
CA PRO A 66 -35.66 49.11 -0.91
C PRO A 66 -36.07 48.46 0.41
N ILE A 67 -35.64 49.03 1.54
CA ILE A 67 -36.11 48.64 2.87
C ILE A 67 -37.37 49.45 3.19
N ASP A 68 -38.51 48.98 2.70
CA ASP A 68 -39.82 49.40 3.20
C ASP A 68 -40.10 48.66 4.52
N GLY A 69 -39.91 49.33 5.65
CA GLY A 69 -40.15 48.75 6.97
C GLY A 69 -39.58 49.60 8.11
N ASP A 70 -40.46 50.23 8.88
CA ASP A 70 -40.11 51.02 10.06
C ASP A 70 -39.50 50.14 11.17
N VAL A 71 -38.49 50.66 11.88
CA VAL A 71 -37.79 49.97 12.98
C VAL A 71 -37.73 50.88 14.19
N SER A 72 -38.73 50.75 15.05
CA SER A 72 -38.82 51.42 16.34
C SER A 72 -39.15 50.40 17.45
N SER A 73 -38.30 50.36 18.50
CA SER A 73 -38.46 49.57 19.75
C SER A 73 -38.55 48.02 19.62
N GLU A 74 -37.98 47.18 20.50
CA GLU A 74 -37.11 47.44 21.67
C GLU A 74 -36.19 46.24 21.98
N THR A 75 -34.99 46.52 22.48
CA THR A 75 -34.03 45.59 23.13
C THR A 75 -34.19 45.64 24.67
N PRO A 76 -33.38 44.96 25.54
CA PRO A 76 -32.34 43.92 25.37
C PRO A 76 -32.43 42.71 26.34
N ASN A 77 -31.58 41.68 26.14
CA ASN A 77 -30.57 41.18 27.13
C ASN A 77 -29.76 40.02 26.50
N ALA A 78 -28.41 40.06 26.42
CA ALA A 78 -27.39 39.89 27.47
C ALA A 78 -27.24 38.41 27.92
N ARG A 79 -26.08 37.73 27.95
CA ARG A 79 -24.63 38.05 27.79
C ARG A 79 -23.87 36.74 27.44
N ALA A 80 -22.60 36.67 27.01
CA ALA A 80 -21.71 37.58 26.26
C ALA A 80 -20.29 36.96 26.09
N ARG A 81 -19.68 37.10 24.88
CA ARG A 81 -18.20 37.12 24.58
C ARG A 81 -17.39 35.84 24.91
N GLY A 82 -16.30 35.49 24.22
CA GLY A 82 -15.57 36.03 23.05
C GLY A 82 -14.48 34.99 22.64
N THR A 83 -13.77 35.09 21.52
CA THR A 83 -13.13 36.30 20.95
C THR A 83 -12.99 36.23 19.42
N GLY A 84 -12.91 37.40 18.77
CA GLY A 84 -12.61 37.56 17.35
C GLY A 84 -12.19 39.02 17.09
N LYS A 85 -11.28 39.27 16.15
CA LYS A 85 -10.77 40.61 15.84
C LYS A 85 -11.53 41.24 14.68
N THR A 86 -12.03 42.45 14.88
CA THR A 86 -12.61 43.32 13.84
C THR A 86 -11.59 44.38 13.44
N MET A 87 -11.58 44.79 12.17
CA MET A 87 -10.75 45.90 11.68
C MET A 87 -11.62 46.91 10.92
N THR A 88 -11.38 48.20 11.12
CA THR A 88 -12.17 49.30 10.54
C THR A 88 -11.25 50.26 9.79
N VAL A 89 -11.71 50.79 8.65
CA VAL A 89 -10.97 51.74 7.82
C VAL A 89 -11.87 52.93 7.52
N HIS A 90 -11.32 54.15 7.59
CA HIS A 90 -12.02 55.40 7.30
C HIS A 90 -11.69 55.88 5.88
N PHE A 91 -12.64 56.59 5.26
CA PHE A 91 -12.46 57.28 3.98
C PHE A 91 -12.60 58.79 4.17
N ASP A 92 -11.67 59.55 3.61
CA ASP A 92 -11.72 61.01 3.65
C ASP A 92 -12.61 61.57 2.52
N ARG A 93 -13.48 62.54 2.83
CA ARG A 93 -14.49 63.05 1.88
C ARG A 93 -13.99 64.32 1.19
N GLY A 94 -13.35 64.19 0.02
CA GLY A 94 -12.74 65.36 -0.61
C GLY A 94 -12.45 65.33 -2.11
N LEU A 95 -13.18 64.59 -2.96
CA LEU A 95 -12.98 64.64 -4.43
C LEU A 95 -14.19 64.14 -5.25
N LEU A 96 -15.35 64.80 -5.13
CA LEU A 96 -16.52 64.56 -6.00
C LEU A 96 -17.13 65.87 -6.51
N GLY A 97 -17.00 66.10 -7.82
CA GLY A 97 -17.62 67.19 -8.57
C GLY A 97 -17.46 66.93 -10.08
N PRO A 98 -18.49 67.15 -10.92
CA PRO A 98 -18.46 66.78 -12.33
C PRO A 98 -17.73 67.81 -13.20
N ALA A 99 -17.09 67.33 -14.27
CA ALA A 99 -16.58 68.15 -15.37
C ALA A 99 -17.29 67.78 -16.68
N ALA A 100 -17.65 68.78 -17.50
CA ALA A 100 -18.46 68.61 -18.70
C ALA A 100 -17.62 68.17 -19.94
N PRO A 101 -18.25 67.52 -20.94
CA PRO A 101 -17.53 66.97 -22.10
C PRO A 101 -17.33 67.99 -23.25
N PRO A 102 -16.22 67.92 -24.00
CA PRO A 102 -16.10 68.51 -25.33
C PRO A 102 -16.74 67.60 -26.40
N ALA A 103 -17.07 68.14 -27.57
CA ALA A 103 -17.93 67.48 -28.56
C ALA A 103 -17.31 67.35 -29.97
N GLY A 104 -17.75 66.33 -30.70
CA GLY A 104 -17.82 66.32 -32.18
C GLY A 104 -16.58 65.86 -32.96
N GLY A 105 -16.77 64.86 -33.83
CA GLY A 105 -15.80 64.44 -34.85
C GLY A 105 -16.33 63.25 -35.65
N SER A 106 -16.48 63.39 -36.98
CA SER A 106 -17.10 62.36 -37.83
C SER A 106 -16.10 61.31 -38.31
N VAL A 107 -16.58 60.07 -38.45
CA VAL A 107 -15.94 59.03 -39.27
C VAL A 107 -16.19 59.31 -40.75
N VAL A 108 -15.23 58.96 -41.61
CA VAL A 108 -15.39 58.80 -43.07
C VAL A 108 -14.74 57.45 -43.47
N ARG A 109 -15.33 56.77 -44.45
CA ARG A 109 -14.88 55.46 -44.98
C ARG A 109 -13.94 55.63 -46.17
N GLN A 110 -13.05 54.65 -46.39
CA GLN A 110 -12.88 53.81 -47.61
C GLN A 110 -11.69 52.85 -47.36
N SER A 111 -11.80 51.53 -47.60
CA SER A 111 -11.51 50.78 -48.85
C SER A 111 -10.10 51.07 -49.45
N GLU A 112 -9.35 50.10 -49.97
CA GLU A 112 -9.77 48.83 -50.59
C GLU A 112 -8.73 47.68 -50.41
N SER A 113 -8.87 46.56 -51.14
CA SER A 113 -8.04 45.34 -51.04
C SER A 113 -6.84 45.31 -52.01
N VAL A 114 -5.94 44.32 -51.89
CA VAL A 114 -5.48 43.41 -52.99
C VAL A 114 -4.48 42.34 -52.49
N ALA A 115 -4.35 41.28 -53.30
CA ALA A 115 -3.82 39.94 -53.06
C ALA A 115 -2.32 39.72 -52.69
N ALA A 116 -2.13 38.62 -51.96
CA ALA A 116 -1.10 37.57 -52.00
C ALA A 116 0.14 37.62 -52.94
N SER A 117 1.25 37.06 -52.44
CA SER A 117 2.18 36.16 -53.19
C SER A 117 3.04 35.32 -52.22
N SER A 118 3.75 34.30 -52.72
CA SER A 118 4.38 33.18 -51.97
C SER A 118 5.93 33.16 -52.05
N ILE A 119 6.58 31.98 -51.81
CA ILE A 119 8.04 31.64 -51.83
C ILE A 119 8.68 31.73 -50.41
N SER A 120 9.14 30.68 -49.69
CA SER A 120 10.05 29.52 -49.95
C SER A 120 11.55 29.92 -50.02
N ALA A 121 12.59 29.19 -49.55
CA ALA A 121 12.81 28.07 -48.61
C ALA A 121 14.35 28.01 -48.28
N GLU A 122 14.87 26.95 -47.61
CA GLU A 122 16.30 26.48 -47.46
C GLU A 122 16.86 26.31 -46.01
N SER A 123 18.11 25.78 -45.86
CA SER A 123 18.43 24.73 -44.84
C SER A 123 19.91 24.54 -44.37
N THR A 124 20.10 24.06 -43.11
CA THR A 124 21.32 23.37 -42.53
C THR A 124 22.67 24.14 -42.46
N PRO A 125 23.83 23.64 -41.90
CA PRO A 125 24.19 22.38 -41.16
C PRO A 125 24.98 22.59 -39.79
N ALA A 126 25.73 21.57 -39.27
CA ALA A 126 26.40 21.51 -37.93
C ALA A 126 27.89 21.01 -37.93
N ARG A 127 28.63 20.98 -36.76
CA ARG A 127 29.97 20.29 -36.57
C ARG A 127 30.53 20.09 -35.12
N GLU A 128 31.77 19.57 -34.95
CA GLU A 128 32.33 18.75 -33.81
C GLU A 128 33.80 19.08 -33.29
N THR A 129 34.35 18.31 -32.29
CA THR A 129 35.79 18.07 -31.84
C THR A 129 36.52 19.09 -30.89
N GLU A 130 37.63 18.86 -30.10
CA GLU A 130 38.53 17.71 -29.68
C GLU A 130 39.32 17.95 -28.31
N ARG A 131 40.54 17.36 -28.04
CA ARG A 131 41.24 17.17 -26.70
C ARG A 131 42.70 17.74 -26.49
N THR A 132 43.35 17.32 -25.35
CA THR A 132 44.81 17.23 -24.91
C THR A 132 45.31 18.32 -23.88
N ALA A 133 46.37 18.24 -23.02
CA ALA A 133 47.56 17.34 -22.76
C ALA A 133 48.19 17.45 -21.31
N ILE A 134 49.37 16.83 -21.02
CA ILE A 134 50.13 16.80 -19.70
C ILE A 134 51.69 16.72 -19.90
N PRO A 135 52.55 17.06 -18.91
CA PRO A 135 53.84 16.32 -18.65
C PRO A 135 54.24 16.12 -17.14
N THR A 136 55.23 15.27 -16.79
CA THR A 136 55.55 14.86 -15.37
C THR A 136 57.01 14.34 -15.11
N PRO A 137 57.63 14.53 -13.90
CA PRO A 137 59.00 14.07 -13.51
C PRO A 137 59.08 12.99 -12.37
N SER A 138 60.24 12.79 -11.68
CA SER A 138 60.51 11.70 -10.67
C SER A 138 61.67 12.06 -9.63
N PRO A 139 62.44 11.13 -8.98
CA PRO A 139 62.22 10.44 -7.67
C PRO A 139 63.43 10.40 -6.65
N SER A 140 63.33 9.76 -5.44
CA SER A 140 64.38 8.85 -4.81
C SER A 140 64.27 8.45 -3.29
N THR A 141 64.59 7.17 -2.98
CA THR A 141 65.25 6.52 -1.78
C THR A 141 64.73 6.55 -0.31
N MET A 142 65.07 5.49 0.47
CA MET A 142 64.74 5.21 1.91
C MET A 142 65.96 5.18 2.85
N PRO A 143 65.76 5.17 4.20
CA PRO A 143 66.50 4.24 5.09
C PRO A 143 65.69 3.60 6.27
N ARG A 144 66.33 2.71 7.06
CA ARG A 144 65.77 1.90 8.18
C ARG A 144 66.14 2.44 9.58
N ALA A 145 65.27 2.25 10.59
CA ALA A 145 65.59 2.11 12.03
C ALA A 145 64.36 1.50 12.76
N SER A 146 64.41 0.37 13.49
CA SER A 146 65.08 0.02 14.77
C SER A 146 64.24 0.36 16.01
N ALA A 147 63.93 -0.64 16.85
CA ALA A 147 63.06 -0.54 18.03
C ALA A 147 63.83 -0.68 19.38
N PRO A 148 63.34 -0.09 20.49
CA PRO A 148 63.79 -0.38 21.86
C PRO A 148 62.81 -1.29 22.64
N ALA A 149 63.24 -1.85 23.77
CA ALA A 149 62.54 -2.91 24.51
C ALA A 149 61.98 -2.49 25.89
N LEU A 150 61.11 -3.33 26.45
CA LEU A 150 60.50 -3.20 27.79
C LEU A 150 61.50 -3.53 28.94
N PRO A 151 61.45 -2.80 30.06
CA PRO A 151 62.03 -3.24 31.34
C PRO A 151 61.06 -4.16 32.13
N ARG A 152 61.62 -5.04 32.97
CA ARG A 152 60.89 -5.99 33.85
C ARG A 152 61.18 -5.74 35.34
N THR A 153 60.15 -5.68 36.19
CA THR A 153 60.17 -5.86 37.66
C THR A 153 58.72 -6.02 38.16
N SER A 154 58.35 -6.70 39.25
CA SER A 154 58.94 -7.82 40.03
C SER A 154 57.85 -8.31 41.02
N ALA A 155 57.91 -9.56 41.52
CA ALA A 155 56.80 -10.22 42.24
C ALA A 155 56.83 -10.15 43.78
N ALA A 156 55.64 -10.21 44.42
CA ALA A 156 55.32 -10.62 45.82
C ALA A 156 53.84 -10.25 46.14
N THR A 157 53.01 -10.91 46.98
CA THR A 157 53.00 -12.22 47.67
C THR A 157 51.55 -12.58 48.11
N ARG A 158 51.21 -13.87 48.26
CA ARG A 158 50.04 -14.40 49.03
C ARG A 158 50.44 -14.57 50.51
N PRO A 159 49.55 -14.61 51.54
CA PRO A 159 48.49 -15.66 51.72
C PRO A 159 47.25 -15.13 52.52
N PRO A 160 46.43 -15.94 53.25
CA PRO A 160 46.07 -17.38 53.15
C PRO A 160 44.55 -17.61 52.89
N GLU A 161 44.11 -18.87 52.90
CA GLU A 161 42.71 -19.32 52.88
C GLU A 161 42.20 -19.63 54.31
N GLU A 162 40.88 -19.65 54.51
CA GLU A 162 40.25 -20.42 55.61
C GLU A 162 38.92 -21.03 55.13
N LYS A 163 38.62 -22.28 55.55
CA LYS A 163 37.43 -23.05 55.14
C LYS A 163 36.43 -23.18 56.29
N ARG A 164 35.12 -23.28 55.97
CA ARG A 164 34.17 -24.11 56.75
C ARG A 164 32.85 -24.44 56.05
N ASP A 165 32.71 -25.72 55.74
CA ASP A 165 31.56 -26.61 55.92
C ASP A 165 30.11 -26.07 55.80
N VAL A 166 29.40 -26.62 54.82
CA VAL A 166 27.93 -26.51 54.64
C VAL A 166 27.20 -27.52 55.56
N LYS A 167 25.97 -27.20 55.97
CA LYS A 167 25.01 -28.16 56.54
C LYS A 167 23.57 -27.85 56.13
N ASP A 168 22.79 -28.90 55.91
CA ASP A 168 21.42 -28.83 55.40
C ASP A 168 20.38 -28.27 56.38
N SER A 169 19.36 -27.61 55.83
CA SER A 169 18.01 -27.54 56.40
C SER A 169 16.98 -27.29 55.29
N SER A 170 15.85 -28.01 55.32
CA SER A 170 14.87 -28.08 54.23
C SER A 170 13.83 -26.94 54.20
N PRO A 171 13.31 -26.54 53.02
CA PRO A 171 12.46 -25.35 52.86
C PRO A 171 10.97 -25.60 53.18
N ALA A 172 10.61 -25.82 54.45
CA ALA A 172 9.24 -26.19 54.86
C ALA A 172 8.53 -25.22 55.85
N GLU A 173 9.24 -24.25 56.45
CA GLU A 173 8.69 -23.44 57.57
C GLU A 173 8.40 -21.97 57.26
N TRP A 174 8.61 -21.50 56.02
CA TRP A 174 8.57 -20.05 55.71
C TRP A 174 7.16 -19.45 55.48
N LEU A 175 6.10 -20.27 55.42
CA LEU A 175 4.76 -19.85 54.94
C LEU A 175 3.67 -19.68 56.03
N ARG A 176 4.04 -19.30 57.27
CA ARG A 176 3.05 -18.92 58.31
C ARG A 176 3.40 -17.64 59.08
N GLY A 177 2.99 -16.51 58.50
CA GLY A 177 2.42 -15.40 59.30
C GLY A 177 3.03 -14.02 59.14
N ARG A 178 2.38 -13.18 58.33
CA ARG A 178 1.72 -11.94 58.80
C ARG A 178 0.86 -11.28 57.72
N ARG A 179 -0.45 -11.27 57.94
CA ARG A 179 -1.26 -10.08 57.63
C ARG A 179 -0.99 -9.02 58.72
N ASP A 180 -1.48 -7.81 58.49
CA ASP A 180 -1.45 -6.66 59.41
C ASP A 180 -0.06 -6.10 59.77
N ARG A 181 0.42 -5.16 58.95
CA ARG A 181 0.35 -3.71 59.29
C ARG A 181 1.02 -2.84 58.22
N ALA A 182 0.26 -1.90 57.66
CA ALA A 182 0.83 -0.72 57.00
C ALA A 182 1.26 0.31 58.06
N GLY A 183 2.31 1.08 57.79
CA GLY A 183 2.71 2.22 58.64
C GLY A 183 4.21 2.37 58.91
N THR A 184 4.89 3.04 57.97
CA THR A 184 5.98 4.00 58.24
C THR A 184 7.21 3.54 59.05
N ARG A 185 8.30 3.18 58.35
CA ARG A 185 9.60 3.89 58.44
C ARG A 185 10.60 3.44 57.38
N LEU A 186 11.35 4.41 56.83
CA LEU A 186 12.53 4.18 55.99
C LEU A 186 13.77 3.82 56.84
N ALA A 187 14.84 3.44 56.13
CA ALA A 187 16.23 3.30 56.57
C ALA A 187 16.58 2.10 57.46
N THR A 188 17.04 1.00 56.84
CA THR A 188 18.49 0.74 56.68
C THR A 188 18.78 -0.48 55.78
N LEU A 189 19.64 -0.29 54.76
CA LEU A 189 20.22 -1.36 53.93
C LEU A 189 21.71 -1.01 53.66
N PRO A 190 22.68 -1.74 54.25
CA PRO A 190 24.11 -1.49 54.02
C PRO A 190 24.76 -2.46 53.01
N ALA A 191 26.00 -2.14 52.63
CA ALA A 191 26.94 -2.91 51.82
C ALA A 191 26.69 -3.02 50.30
N GLY A 192 25.57 -3.57 49.82
CA GLY A 192 25.45 -3.98 48.40
C GLY A 192 25.59 -2.86 47.35
N LEU A 193 24.96 -1.71 47.58
CA LEU A 193 24.91 -0.58 46.61
C LEU A 193 26.20 0.25 46.52
N ALA A 194 27.08 0.19 47.53
CA ALA A 194 28.32 0.96 47.50
C ALA A 194 29.32 0.37 46.49
N THR A 195 29.42 -0.96 46.44
CA THR A 195 30.40 -1.69 45.63
C THR A 195 30.20 -1.47 44.14
N LEU A 196 28.94 -1.36 43.67
CA LEU A 196 28.59 -1.03 42.29
C LEU A 196 29.05 0.39 41.92
N ARG A 197 28.65 1.39 42.71
CA ARG A 197 28.96 2.79 42.44
C ARG A 197 30.46 3.09 42.42
N ASP A 198 31.22 2.43 43.30
CA ASP A 198 32.67 2.62 43.36
C ASP A 198 33.39 1.89 42.20
N HIS A 199 32.79 0.84 41.63
CA HIS A 199 33.27 0.17 40.40
C HIS A 199 33.03 1.01 39.14
N GLU A 200 31.89 1.68 39.04
CA GLU A 200 31.60 2.67 37.98
C GLU A 200 32.58 3.85 38.01
N LEU A 201 32.85 4.39 39.20
CA LEU A 201 33.82 5.48 39.43
C LEU A 201 35.27 5.10 39.08
N ALA A 202 35.66 3.83 39.28
CA ALA A 202 36.95 3.33 38.83
C ALA A 202 37.02 3.23 37.29
N THR A 203 35.94 2.74 36.67
CA THR A 203 35.84 2.56 35.21
C THR A 203 35.90 3.90 34.47
N ALA A 204 35.21 4.93 34.97
CA ALA A 204 35.25 6.27 34.39
C ALA A 204 36.66 6.87 34.35
N ARG A 205 37.43 6.74 35.45
CA ARG A 205 38.81 7.25 35.55
C ARG A 205 39.80 6.53 34.63
N ALA A 206 39.62 5.22 34.44
CA ALA A 206 40.44 4.46 33.49
C ALA A 206 40.22 4.91 32.03
N HIS A 207 39.01 5.33 31.68
CA HIS A 207 38.69 5.85 30.34
C HIS A 207 39.30 7.23 30.08
N GLU A 208 39.31 8.11 31.09
CA GLU A 208 39.88 9.47 30.98
C GLU A 208 41.39 9.47 30.64
N VAL A 209 42.16 8.57 31.26
CA VAL A 209 43.61 8.39 30.99
C VAL A 209 43.85 7.85 29.57
N TYR A 210 43.01 6.93 29.08
CA TYR A 210 43.10 6.40 27.72
C TYR A 210 42.88 7.48 26.65
N LEU A 211 41.94 8.41 26.88
CA LEU A 211 41.65 9.51 25.97
C LEU A 211 42.79 10.56 25.88
N GLN A 212 43.60 10.72 26.93
CA GLN A 212 44.83 11.53 26.84
C GLN A 212 45.87 10.84 25.94
N PHE A 213 46.13 9.54 26.14
CA PHE A 213 47.11 8.77 25.36
C PHE A 213 46.75 8.71 23.87
N ALA A 214 45.46 8.54 23.54
CA ALA A 214 44.99 8.50 22.15
C ALA A 214 45.27 9.80 21.37
N ARG A 215 45.14 10.96 22.02
CA ARG A 215 45.34 12.28 21.39
C ARG A 215 46.78 12.52 20.96
N GLU A 216 47.77 11.99 21.68
CA GLU A 216 49.18 12.08 21.29
C GLU A 216 49.55 11.12 20.14
N GLY A 217 48.78 10.02 19.97
CA GLY A 217 48.97 9.05 18.90
C GLY A 217 48.49 9.54 17.53
N VAL A 218 47.29 10.13 17.46
CA VAL A 218 46.67 10.58 16.20
C VAL A 218 47.55 11.60 15.47
N ALA A 219 48.11 12.57 16.21
CA ALA A 219 48.97 13.62 15.66
C ALA A 219 50.30 13.11 15.03
N ARG A 220 50.63 11.82 15.19
CA ARG A 220 51.77 11.17 14.50
C ARG A 220 51.37 10.32 13.30
N LEU A 221 50.09 9.92 13.19
CA LEU A 221 49.57 9.09 12.11
C LEU A 221 49.14 9.92 10.90
N GLU A 222 48.55 11.11 11.12
CA GLU A 222 48.16 12.03 10.04
C GLU A 222 49.38 12.47 9.20
N ALA A 223 50.55 12.57 9.81
CA ALA A 223 51.83 12.86 9.14
C ALA A 223 52.34 11.72 8.24
N LEU A 224 51.82 10.48 8.36
CA LEU A 224 52.17 9.34 7.52
C LEU A 224 51.19 9.13 6.35
N ALA A 225 49.93 9.54 6.50
CA ALA A 225 48.84 9.15 5.60
C ALA A 225 48.91 9.82 4.21
N SER A 226 49.49 11.01 4.09
CA SER A 226 49.55 11.78 2.82
C SER A 226 50.60 11.27 1.80
N ALA A 227 51.22 10.11 2.02
CA ALA A 227 52.39 9.66 1.27
C ALA A 227 52.13 8.67 0.13
N THR A 228 50.97 7.99 0.08
CA THR A 228 50.74 6.86 -0.86
C THR A 228 49.34 6.84 -1.46
N THR A 229 49.16 7.57 -2.57
CA THR A 229 47.96 7.47 -3.42
C THR A 229 48.29 6.89 -4.79
N GLY A 230 47.67 5.75 -5.11
CA GLY A 230 47.25 5.38 -6.48
C GLY A 230 48.17 4.50 -7.33
N ALA A 231 47.58 3.45 -7.93
CA ALA A 231 47.79 3.07 -9.33
C ALA A 231 46.77 2.00 -9.81
N ARG A 232 46.01 2.33 -10.88
CA ARG A 232 45.82 1.62 -12.18
C ARG A 232 45.86 0.07 -12.29
N LEU A 233 45.21 -0.61 -13.27
CA LEU A 233 44.13 -0.35 -14.26
C LEU A 233 43.84 -1.67 -15.05
N LEU A 234 42.63 -1.78 -15.66
CA LEU A 234 42.30 -2.46 -16.95
C LEU A 234 42.23 -4.03 -17.12
N ARG A 235 41.14 -4.45 -17.80
CA ARG A 235 40.98 -5.58 -18.79
C ARG A 235 40.99 -7.04 -18.27
N THR A 236 40.36 -8.05 -18.92
CA THR A 236 39.73 -8.17 -20.28
C THR A 236 38.56 -9.19 -20.31
N THR A 237 37.74 -9.18 -21.37
CA THR A 237 36.81 -10.24 -21.86
C THR A 237 37.29 -10.77 -23.24
N PRO A 238 36.61 -11.65 -24.03
CA PRO A 238 35.44 -12.56 -23.82
C PRO A 238 35.70 -14.03 -24.33
N GLU A 239 34.67 -14.91 -24.41
CA GLU A 239 34.30 -15.80 -25.58
C GLU A 239 33.23 -16.90 -25.24
N GLY A 240 32.64 -17.57 -26.26
CA GLY A 240 31.65 -18.69 -26.20
C GLY A 240 32.02 -19.83 -27.17
N PRO A 241 31.13 -20.59 -27.86
CA PRO A 241 29.65 -20.70 -27.81
C PRO A 241 29.08 -22.17 -28.01
N SER A 242 27.82 -22.32 -28.48
CA SER A 242 27.19 -23.44 -29.26
C SER A 242 26.26 -24.50 -28.60
N ALA A 243 25.36 -25.09 -29.43
CA ALA A 243 24.24 -26.02 -29.14
C ALA A 243 23.73 -26.66 -30.49
N PRO A 244 22.66 -27.51 -30.59
CA PRO A 244 21.81 -28.20 -29.60
C PRO A 244 22.03 -29.76 -29.64
N PRO A 245 21.17 -30.74 -30.09
CA PRO A 245 19.84 -30.78 -30.75
C PRO A 245 18.76 -31.71 -30.08
N THR A 246 17.66 -32.01 -30.80
CA THR A 246 16.48 -32.87 -30.48
C THR A 246 16.37 -34.11 -31.40
N PRO A 247 15.39 -35.07 -31.34
CA PRO A 247 14.01 -35.08 -30.75
C PRO A 247 13.70 -36.38 -29.92
N SER A 248 12.48 -36.97 -29.70
CA SER A 248 11.09 -36.80 -30.21
C SER A 248 9.97 -37.48 -29.34
N SER A 249 8.77 -36.88 -29.35
CA SER A 249 7.41 -37.49 -29.38
C SER A 249 6.88 -38.50 -28.33
N THR A 250 5.87 -38.07 -27.53
CA THR A 250 4.52 -38.68 -27.27
C THR A 250 3.81 -37.85 -26.18
N SER A 251 2.49 -37.68 -26.05
CA SER A 251 1.31 -37.71 -26.96
C SER A 251 0.05 -37.37 -26.13
N MET A 252 -0.81 -36.43 -26.58
CA MET A 252 -1.99 -35.94 -25.82
C MET A 252 -3.26 -36.81 -25.97
N PRO A 253 -4.17 -36.83 -24.97
CA PRO A 253 -5.60 -37.15 -25.14
C PRO A 253 -6.42 -35.95 -25.68
N SER A 254 -7.62 -36.22 -26.21
CA SER A 254 -8.42 -35.29 -27.04
C SER A 254 -9.56 -34.54 -26.32
N ALA A 255 -9.94 -33.38 -26.87
CA ALA A 255 -11.05 -32.52 -26.43
C ALA A 255 -12.47 -33.07 -26.75
N PRO A 256 -13.53 -32.57 -26.07
CA PRO A 256 -14.91 -33.05 -26.24
C PRO A 256 -15.74 -32.37 -27.36
N SER A 257 -16.08 -33.15 -28.39
CA SER A 257 -17.38 -33.22 -29.10
C SER A 257 -18.32 -31.99 -29.19
N ARG A 258 -18.53 -31.45 -30.41
CA ARG A 258 -19.72 -30.62 -30.77
C ARG A 258 -21.00 -31.46 -30.85
N SER A 259 -22.15 -30.93 -30.39
CA SER A 259 -23.51 -31.45 -30.67
C SER A 259 -24.59 -30.38 -30.31
N PRO A 260 -25.86 -30.47 -30.78
CA PRO A 260 -26.19 -29.79 -32.03
C PRO A 260 -27.44 -28.87 -31.97
N LEU A 261 -27.33 -27.67 -32.53
CA LEU A 261 -28.48 -26.87 -32.94
C LEU A 261 -28.99 -27.34 -34.31
N ARG A 262 -30.28 -27.71 -34.41
CA ARG A 262 -30.98 -27.78 -35.71
C ARG A 262 -32.52 -27.70 -35.64
N ASP A 263 -33.15 -28.28 -34.61
CA ASP A 263 -34.61 -28.38 -34.54
C ASP A 263 -35.26 -27.34 -33.61
N ARG A 264 -35.34 -26.08 -34.04
CA ARG A 264 -36.28 -25.07 -33.48
C ARG A 264 -36.59 -23.85 -34.36
N ALA A 265 -36.40 -23.96 -35.68
CA ALA A 265 -36.59 -22.86 -36.63
C ALA A 265 -38.01 -22.79 -37.23
N GLU A 266 -39.08 -22.62 -36.42
CA GLU A 266 -40.44 -22.51 -36.99
C GLU A 266 -41.46 -21.62 -36.24
N SER A 267 -41.05 -20.52 -35.58
CA SER A 267 -42.00 -19.47 -35.16
C SER A 267 -41.40 -18.07 -34.89
N ASP A 268 -40.88 -17.39 -35.92
CA ASP A 268 -41.39 -16.05 -36.31
C ASP A 268 -40.90 -15.68 -37.72
N ARG A 269 -41.62 -14.83 -38.46
CA ARG A 269 -41.25 -14.37 -39.82
C ARG A 269 -41.41 -12.86 -39.97
N GLY A 270 -40.45 -12.12 -39.42
CA GLY A 270 -40.05 -10.84 -40.02
C GLY A 270 -39.14 -11.07 -41.23
N ASP A 271 -39.03 -10.10 -42.12
CA ASP A 271 -38.12 -10.15 -43.27
C ASP A 271 -36.67 -9.94 -42.80
N VAL A 272 -35.96 -11.06 -42.58
CA VAL A 272 -34.53 -11.07 -42.25
C VAL A 272 -33.71 -10.76 -43.51
N ILE A 273 -32.80 -9.76 -43.43
CA ILE A 273 -31.95 -9.35 -44.55
C ILE A 273 -30.68 -10.21 -44.59
N PHE A 274 -30.03 -10.38 -43.43
CA PHE A 274 -28.91 -11.30 -43.24
C PHE A 274 -29.16 -12.15 -42.00
N ASP A 275 -29.05 -13.46 -42.17
CA ASP A 275 -29.15 -14.45 -41.09
C ASP A 275 -27.79 -14.68 -40.41
N PHE A 276 -27.72 -15.65 -39.50
CA PHE A 276 -26.51 -15.92 -38.74
C PHE A 276 -25.30 -16.27 -39.63
N ASP A 277 -25.49 -17.14 -40.62
CA ASP A 277 -24.42 -17.58 -41.53
C ASP A 277 -23.93 -16.41 -42.40
N ALA A 278 -24.84 -15.55 -42.87
CA ALA A 278 -24.47 -14.33 -43.59
C ALA A 278 -23.74 -13.31 -42.70
N CYS A 279 -24.16 -13.13 -41.44
CA CYS A 279 -23.49 -12.25 -40.49
C CYS A 279 -22.10 -12.77 -40.10
N HIS A 280 -21.91 -14.08 -39.93
CA HIS A 280 -20.59 -14.69 -39.72
C HIS A 280 -19.68 -14.55 -40.96
N ALA A 281 -20.24 -14.62 -42.16
CA ALA A 281 -19.51 -14.34 -43.40
C ALA A 281 -19.09 -12.86 -43.56
N LEU A 282 -19.76 -11.91 -42.88
CA LEU A 282 -19.31 -10.51 -42.80
C LEU A 282 -18.13 -10.33 -41.82
N ALA A 283 -18.03 -11.16 -40.78
CA ALA A 283 -16.87 -11.24 -39.91
C ALA A 283 -15.65 -11.83 -40.65
N VAL A 284 -15.55 -13.15 -40.74
CA VAL A 284 -14.36 -13.84 -41.27
C VAL A 284 -14.39 -14.11 -42.77
N GLY A 285 -15.60 -14.13 -43.36
CA GLY A 285 -15.81 -14.47 -44.77
C GLY A 285 -15.50 -13.33 -45.75
N ARG A 286 -16.02 -13.46 -46.97
CA ARG A 286 -15.78 -12.53 -48.09
C ARG A 286 -16.96 -11.57 -48.27
N LEU A 287 -16.67 -10.28 -48.22
CA LEU A 287 -17.67 -9.21 -48.30
C LEU A 287 -18.37 -9.20 -49.66
N GLY A 288 -17.64 -9.52 -50.74
CA GLY A 288 -18.18 -9.63 -52.09
C GLY A 288 -19.13 -10.81 -52.31
N ASP A 289 -19.11 -11.81 -51.43
CA ASP A 289 -19.99 -12.99 -51.50
C ASP A 289 -21.30 -12.77 -50.72
N VAL A 290 -21.35 -11.78 -49.81
CA VAL A 290 -22.54 -11.40 -49.02
C VAL A 290 -23.22 -10.13 -49.55
N LEU A 291 -22.45 -9.05 -49.77
CA LEU A 291 -22.94 -7.76 -50.27
C LEU A 291 -22.90 -7.65 -51.81
N GLY A 292 -22.37 -8.66 -52.49
CA GLY A 292 -22.32 -8.74 -53.94
C GLY A 292 -21.06 -8.13 -54.59
N PRO A 293 -20.93 -8.24 -55.92
CA PRO A 293 -19.66 -8.08 -56.62
C PRO A 293 -19.06 -6.66 -56.57
N GLU A 294 -19.86 -5.64 -56.25
CA GLU A 294 -19.38 -4.26 -56.07
C GLU A 294 -18.56 -4.05 -54.78
N PHE A 295 -18.63 -5.00 -53.83
CA PHE A 295 -17.80 -5.06 -52.62
C PHE A 295 -16.58 -5.99 -52.75
N ALA A 296 -16.46 -6.77 -53.84
CA ALA A 296 -15.40 -7.77 -54.03
C ALA A 296 -13.98 -7.20 -54.27
N GLU A 297 -13.79 -5.87 -54.30
CA GLU A 297 -12.45 -5.25 -54.21
C GLU A 297 -11.93 -5.26 -52.76
N VAL A 298 -12.82 -5.08 -51.77
CA VAL A 298 -12.47 -4.98 -50.34
C VAL A 298 -11.84 -6.27 -49.82
N ASP A 299 -12.24 -7.43 -50.37
CA ASP A 299 -11.63 -8.74 -50.10
C ASP A 299 -10.12 -8.85 -50.46
N ARG A 300 -9.50 -7.78 -50.98
CA ARG A 300 -8.09 -7.73 -51.40
C ARG A 300 -7.27 -6.68 -50.65
N PHE A 301 -7.89 -5.93 -49.75
CA PHE A 301 -7.21 -4.95 -48.91
C PHE A 301 -6.48 -5.68 -47.76
N PRO A 302 -5.37 -5.13 -47.22
CA PRO A 302 -4.59 -5.80 -46.16
C PRO A 302 -5.36 -5.91 -44.84
N THR A 303 -6.28 -4.98 -44.57
CA THR A 303 -7.32 -5.06 -43.55
C THR A 303 -8.65 -4.58 -44.14
N ARG A 304 -9.77 -4.84 -43.46
CA ARG A 304 -11.08 -4.23 -43.74
C ARG A 304 -11.91 -4.10 -42.47
N VAL A 305 -13.02 -3.37 -42.52
CA VAL A 305 -14.02 -3.39 -41.44
C VAL A 305 -14.75 -4.74 -41.40
N ARG A 306 -14.95 -5.27 -40.19
CA ARG A 306 -15.56 -6.57 -39.91
C ARG A 306 -16.43 -6.48 -38.66
N LEU A 307 -17.32 -7.45 -38.50
CA LEU A 307 -17.81 -7.85 -37.18
C LEU A 307 -16.76 -8.78 -36.53
N PRO A 308 -16.65 -8.88 -35.20
CA PRO A 308 -15.79 -9.87 -34.55
C PRO A 308 -16.20 -11.31 -34.87
N ASP A 309 -15.22 -12.22 -34.87
CA ASP A 309 -15.48 -13.66 -34.96
C ASP A 309 -16.01 -14.21 -33.62
N HIS A 310 -16.40 -15.49 -33.60
CA HIS A 310 -16.65 -16.23 -32.38
C HIS A 310 -15.46 -16.13 -31.39
N PRO A 311 -15.72 -15.91 -30.09
CA PRO A 311 -17.02 -15.94 -29.43
C PRO A 311 -17.81 -14.60 -29.41
N LEU A 312 -17.30 -13.51 -30.01
CA LEU A 312 -17.94 -12.17 -30.05
C LEU A 312 -18.81 -11.90 -31.31
N MET A 313 -19.15 -12.95 -32.06
CA MET A 313 -20.14 -12.91 -33.14
C MET A 313 -21.58 -12.74 -32.59
N LEU A 314 -21.86 -11.59 -31.98
CA LEU A 314 -23.11 -11.27 -31.25
C LEU A 314 -24.24 -10.77 -32.16
N VAL A 315 -23.96 -10.41 -33.41
CA VAL A 315 -24.99 -10.02 -34.39
C VAL A 315 -25.59 -11.29 -35.01
N HIS A 316 -26.68 -11.80 -34.43
CA HIS A 316 -27.31 -13.04 -34.90
C HIS A 316 -28.17 -12.83 -36.15
N ARG A 317 -28.76 -11.64 -36.32
CA ARG A 317 -29.54 -11.25 -37.51
C ARG A 317 -29.40 -9.76 -37.81
N ILE A 318 -29.47 -9.40 -39.09
CA ILE A 318 -29.76 -8.04 -39.56
C ILE A 318 -31.19 -8.05 -40.13
N VAL A 319 -32.06 -7.22 -39.55
CA VAL A 319 -33.52 -7.18 -39.81
C VAL A 319 -33.99 -5.80 -40.30
N GLY A 320 -33.06 -4.92 -40.63
CA GLY A 320 -33.29 -3.62 -41.24
C GLY A 320 -31.96 -3.01 -41.68
N LEU A 321 -31.93 -2.39 -42.87
CA LEU A 321 -30.76 -1.71 -43.40
C LEU A 321 -31.21 -0.55 -44.30
N GLU A 322 -30.77 0.66 -43.98
CA GLU A 322 -31.05 1.88 -44.73
C GLU A 322 -29.76 2.67 -44.95
N GLY A 323 -29.65 3.32 -46.10
CA GLY A 323 -28.46 4.05 -46.52
C GLY A 323 -28.02 3.64 -47.92
N THR A 324 -27.39 4.57 -48.64
CA THR A 324 -26.88 4.31 -49.99
C THR A 324 -25.52 3.59 -49.89
N PRO A 325 -25.32 2.42 -50.51
CA PRO A 325 -24.02 1.74 -50.54
C PRO A 325 -22.91 2.69 -50.99
N ARG A 326 -21.75 2.60 -50.36
CA ARG A 326 -20.52 3.30 -50.78
C ARG A 326 -20.62 4.84 -50.85
N SER A 327 -21.57 5.45 -50.13
CA SER A 327 -21.86 6.89 -50.20
C SER A 327 -21.07 7.77 -49.21
N LEU A 328 -20.52 7.18 -48.13
CA LEU A 328 -20.01 7.89 -46.95
C LEU A 328 -21.01 8.90 -46.35
N GLY A 329 -22.32 8.68 -46.59
CA GLY A 329 -23.42 9.48 -46.06
C GLY A 329 -23.89 9.00 -44.68
N SER A 330 -25.17 9.23 -44.41
CA SER A 330 -25.86 8.64 -43.26
C SER A 330 -26.40 7.24 -43.58
N GLY A 331 -26.66 6.46 -42.53
CA GLY A 331 -27.30 5.15 -42.65
C GLY A 331 -27.85 4.65 -41.32
N ARG A 332 -28.54 3.51 -41.38
CA ARG A 332 -29.16 2.84 -40.24
C ARG A 332 -29.09 1.32 -40.43
N VAL A 333 -28.82 0.57 -39.37
CA VAL A 333 -28.94 -0.89 -39.35
C VAL A 333 -29.70 -1.32 -38.11
N ILE A 334 -30.61 -2.28 -38.28
CA ILE A 334 -31.37 -2.89 -37.18
C ILE A 334 -30.87 -4.33 -37.04
N THR A 335 -30.35 -4.66 -35.86
CA THR A 335 -29.78 -5.98 -35.56
C THR A 335 -30.43 -6.63 -34.35
N GLU A 336 -30.29 -7.93 -34.24
CA GLU A 336 -30.82 -8.71 -33.12
C GLU A 336 -29.78 -9.69 -32.57
N HIS A 337 -29.68 -9.72 -31.24
CA HIS A 337 -28.89 -10.66 -30.46
C HIS A 337 -29.80 -11.45 -29.53
N THR A 338 -29.68 -12.79 -29.52
CA THR A 338 -30.48 -13.67 -28.68
C THR A 338 -29.62 -14.29 -27.59
N ILE A 339 -30.05 -14.17 -26.34
CA ILE A 339 -29.30 -14.67 -25.18
C ILE A 339 -29.61 -16.16 -25.02
N GLU A 340 -28.69 -17.01 -25.46
CA GLU A 340 -28.89 -18.47 -25.39
C GLU A 340 -28.75 -19.01 -23.96
N PRO A 341 -29.55 -20.02 -23.54
CA PRO A 341 -29.37 -20.72 -22.27
C PRO A 341 -27.98 -21.37 -22.19
N GLY A 342 -27.19 -20.99 -21.19
CA GLY A 342 -25.82 -21.47 -21.04
C GLY A 342 -24.80 -20.77 -21.95
N ALA A 343 -25.11 -19.57 -22.48
CA ALA A 343 -24.13 -18.72 -23.14
C ALA A 343 -22.93 -18.45 -22.21
N TRP A 344 -21.72 -18.49 -22.78
CA TRP A 344 -20.44 -18.49 -22.06
C TRP A 344 -20.16 -17.26 -21.20
N TYR A 345 -20.87 -16.16 -21.46
CA TYR A 345 -20.69 -14.86 -20.80
C TYR A 345 -21.63 -14.62 -19.61
N LEU A 346 -22.59 -15.52 -19.33
CA LEU A 346 -23.66 -15.24 -18.36
C LEU A 346 -23.13 -15.04 -16.93
N ASP A 347 -23.56 -13.95 -16.29
CA ASP A 347 -23.19 -13.56 -14.92
C ASP A 347 -24.47 -13.25 -14.12
N GLY A 348 -24.61 -13.79 -12.91
CA GLY A 348 -25.86 -13.72 -12.14
C GLY A 348 -27.11 -14.19 -12.90
N GLY A 349 -26.95 -15.07 -13.89
CA GLY A 349 -28.01 -15.53 -14.79
C GLY A 349 -28.46 -14.54 -15.87
N ARG A 350 -27.71 -13.46 -16.11
CA ARG A 350 -28.04 -12.37 -17.06
C ARG A 350 -26.87 -12.11 -18.03
N ILE A 351 -27.13 -11.37 -19.11
CA ILE A 351 -26.09 -10.82 -19.98
C ILE A 351 -25.25 -9.77 -19.19
N PRO A 352 -23.91 -9.81 -19.20
CA PRO A 352 -23.08 -8.83 -18.50
C PRO A 352 -23.05 -7.50 -19.25
N THR A 353 -22.58 -6.45 -18.56
CA THR A 353 -22.63 -5.07 -19.07
C THR A 353 -21.89 -4.91 -20.40
N CYS A 354 -20.69 -5.48 -20.54
CA CYS A 354 -19.91 -5.40 -21.76
C CYS A 354 -20.60 -6.03 -22.96
N ILE A 355 -21.13 -7.26 -22.84
CA ILE A 355 -21.77 -7.98 -23.96
C ILE A 355 -23.09 -7.30 -24.35
N ALA A 356 -23.80 -6.71 -23.40
CA ALA A 356 -25.00 -5.91 -23.68
C ALA A 356 -24.72 -4.61 -24.47
N VAL A 357 -23.51 -4.06 -24.36
CA VAL A 357 -23.04 -2.93 -25.20
C VAL A 357 -22.44 -3.43 -26.52
N GLU A 358 -21.62 -4.48 -26.47
CA GLU A 358 -20.88 -5.05 -27.61
C GLU A 358 -21.80 -5.64 -28.67
N ALA A 359 -22.96 -6.21 -28.30
CA ALA A 359 -23.94 -6.65 -29.30
C ALA A 359 -24.51 -5.49 -30.16
N GLY A 360 -24.25 -4.22 -29.79
CA GLY A 360 -24.50 -3.02 -30.62
C GLY A 360 -23.46 -2.74 -31.73
N GLN A 361 -22.42 -3.57 -31.87
CA GLN A 361 -21.27 -3.46 -32.79
C GLN A 361 -21.57 -3.38 -34.30
N ALA A 362 -22.83 -3.26 -34.74
CA ALA A 362 -23.15 -3.18 -36.17
C ALA A 362 -22.91 -1.79 -36.79
N ASP A 363 -22.42 -0.80 -36.02
CA ASP A 363 -21.82 0.42 -36.57
C ASP A 363 -20.59 0.10 -37.43
N LEU A 364 -19.81 -0.93 -37.07
CA LEU A 364 -18.74 -1.50 -37.88
C LEU A 364 -19.27 -1.89 -39.27
N PHE A 365 -20.23 -2.82 -39.32
CA PHE A 365 -20.86 -3.26 -40.57
C PHE A 365 -21.45 -2.10 -41.38
N LEU A 366 -22.18 -1.20 -40.72
CA LEU A 366 -22.82 -0.07 -41.37
C LEU A 366 -21.80 0.90 -41.96
N SER A 367 -20.66 1.12 -41.31
CA SER A 367 -19.57 1.96 -41.84
C SER A 367 -18.91 1.34 -43.08
N GLY A 368 -18.70 0.01 -43.10
CA GLY A 368 -18.21 -0.74 -44.26
C GLY A 368 -19.18 -0.70 -45.44
N TYR A 369 -20.47 -0.92 -45.19
CA TYR A 369 -21.55 -0.81 -46.19
C TYR A 369 -21.67 0.62 -46.77
N LEU A 370 -21.56 1.65 -45.92
CA LEU A 370 -21.51 3.05 -46.35
C LEU A 370 -20.19 3.39 -47.08
N GLY A 371 -19.18 2.52 -47.04
CA GLY A 371 -18.07 2.49 -47.99
C GLY A 371 -16.69 2.84 -47.44
N ILE A 372 -16.48 2.84 -46.13
CA ILE A 372 -15.22 3.33 -45.55
C ILE A 372 -13.99 2.56 -46.05
N ASP A 373 -14.11 1.26 -46.28
CA ASP A 373 -13.04 0.42 -46.84
C ASP A 373 -12.52 0.91 -48.20
N PHE A 374 -13.39 1.49 -49.04
CA PHE A 374 -12.96 2.03 -50.35
C PHE A 374 -12.15 3.32 -50.22
N HIS A 375 -12.26 3.99 -49.06
CA HIS A 375 -11.50 5.19 -48.72
C HIS A 375 -10.19 4.85 -48.00
N THR A 376 -10.23 4.00 -46.96
CA THR A 376 -9.03 3.58 -46.20
C THR A 376 -8.17 2.57 -46.95
N ARG A 377 -8.76 1.78 -47.85
CA ARG A 377 -8.11 0.71 -48.65
C ARG A 377 -7.35 -0.33 -47.81
N GLY A 378 -7.69 -0.45 -46.53
CA GLY A 378 -7.02 -1.29 -45.53
C GLY A 378 -5.77 -0.70 -44.89
N ASP A 379 -5.38 0.53 -45.22
CA ASP A 379 -4.22 1.22 -44.64
C ASP A 379 -4.53 1.87 -43.26
N ALA A 380 -5.80 1.87 -42.84
CA ALA A 380 -6.29 2.46 -41.59
C ALA A 380 -7.45 1.65 -40.97
N VAL A 381 -7.40 1.43 -39.64
CA VAL A 381 -8.27 0.50 -38.89
C VAL A 381 -9.18 1.19 -37.87
N TYR A 382 -10.31 0.55 -37.54
CA TYR A 382 -11.35 1.11 -36.65
C TYR A 382 -10.90 1.26 -35.20
N ARG A 383 -11.11 2.42 -34.57
CA ARG A 383 -11.09 2.57 -33.11
C ARG A 383 -12.25 3.43 -32.63
N LEU A 384 -12.94 2.96 -31.60
CA LEU A 384 -13.87 3.76 -30.80
C LEU A 384 -13.10 4.85 -30.03
N LEU A 385 -13.66 6.05 -29.91
CA LEU A 385 -13.01 7.19 -29.23
C LEU A 385 -13.82 7.65 -28.02
N ASP A 386 -15.10 7.96 -28.21
CA ASP A 386 -15.95 8.55 -27.17
C ASP A 386 -17.35 7.95 -27.26
N ALA A 387 -17.93 7.60 -26.10
CA ALA A 387 -19.31 7.14 -26.01
C ALA A 387 -19.95 7.55 -24.66
N GLU A 388 -21.25 7.81 -24.68
CA GLU A 388 -22.07 8.05 -23.50
C GLU A 388 -23.21 7.01 -23.47
N ILE A 389 -23.27 6.22 -22.40
CA ILE A 389 -23.98 4.93 -22.36
C ILE A 389 -24.89 4.92 -21.13
N THR A 390 -26.20 4.70 -21.35
CA THR A 390 -27.21 4.69 -20.30
C THR A 390 -28.10 3.46 -20.43
N PHE A 391 -28.20 2.68 -19.36
CA PHE A 391 -29.20 1.60 -19.23
C PHE A 391 -30.52 2.17 -18.67
N HIS A 392 -31.65 1.58 -19.07
CA HIS A 392 -33.00 2.07 -18.75
C HIS A 392 -33.87 1.05 -17.99
N ASP A 393 -33.53 -0.23 -18.08
CA ASP A 393 -34.21 -1.36 -17.43
C ASP A 393 -33.15 -2.39 -16.98
N GLU A 394 -33.57 -3.51 -16.39
CA GLU A 394 -32.67 -4.58 -15.94
C GLU A 394 -31.92 -5.28 -17.09
N LEU A 395 -30.73 -5.83 -16.80
CA LEU A 395 -30.03 -6.69 -17.75
C LEU A 395 -30.85 -7.97 -18.02
N PRO A 396 -31.16 -8.30 -19.30
CA PRO A 396 -32.01 -9.46 -19.62
C PRO A 396 -31.31 -10.81 -19.40
N GLY A 397 -32.11 -11.84 -19.16
CA GLY A 397 -31.67 -13.23 -19.02
C GLY A 397 -31.88 -14.08 -20.30
N PRO A 398 -31.51 -15.37 -20.26
CA PRO A 398 -31.68 -16.30 -21.37
C PRO A 398 -33.10 -16.39 -21.94
N GLY A 399 -33.19 -16.55 -23.25
CA GLY A 399 -34.43 -16.56 -24.03
C GLY A 399 -34.89 -15.17 -24.49
N ALA A 400 -34.38 -14.08 -23.90
CA ALA A 400 -34.62 -12.74 -24.40
C ALA A 400 -33.84 -12.48 -25.71
N THR A 401 -34.41 -11.65 -26.57
CA THR A 401 -33.72 -11.10 -27.75
C THR A 401 -33.65 -9.58 -27.61
N ILE A 402 -32.43 -9.05 -27.69
CA ILE A 402 -32.17 -7.61 -27.71
C ILE A 402 -32.13 -7.16 -29.16
N ARG A 403 -32.92 -6.15 -29.51
CA ARG A 403 -32.98 -5.52 -30.83
C ARG A 403 -32.34 -4.14 -30.78
N TYR A 404 -31.24 -3.96 -31.50
CA TYR A 404 -30.48 -2.71 -31.60
C TYR A 404 -30.89 -1.95 -32.86
N ASP A 405 -31.12 -0.66 -32.73
CA ASP A 405 -31.44 0.29 -33.79
C ASP A 405 -30.31 1.32 -33.88
N ILE A 406 -29.39 1.11 -34.82
CA ILE A 406 -28.06 1.73 -34.87
C ILE A 406 -27.99 2.69 -36.05
N HIS A 407 -27.57 3.93 -35.81
CA HIS A 407 -27.54 5.00 -36.79
C HIS A 407 -26.12 5.59 -36.92
N ILE A 408 -25.67 5.79 -38.16
CA ILE A 408 -24.53 6.67 -38.49
C ILE A 408 -25.10 7.98 -39.05
N ASP A 409 -24.82 9.09 -38.36
CA ASP A 409 -25.29 10.43 -38.75
C ASP A 409 -24.56 10.96 -39.99
N HIS A 410 -23.22 10.89 -39.96
CA HIS A 410 -22.33 11.34 -41.03
C HIS A 410 -20.88 10.95 -40.74
N PHE A 411 -20.08 10.88 -41.81
CA PHE A 411 -18.62 10.91 -41.76
C PHE A 411 -18.09 12.35 -41.77
N PHE A 412 -16.93 12.57 -41.14
CA PHE A 412 -16.18 13.83 -41.14
C PHE A 412 -14.68 13.53 -41.06
N PHE A 413 -13.84 14.43 -41.57
CA PHE A 413 -12.41 14.17 -41.78
C PHE A 413 -11.53 15.18 -41.03
N GLN A 414 -10.41 14.71 -40.46
CA GLN A 414 -9.41 15.55 -39.78
C GLN A 414 -8.04 15.33 -40.42
N GLY A 415 -7.76 16.05 -41.49
CA GLY A 415 -6.70 15.65 -42.42
C GLY A 415 -7.17 14.44 -43.22
N GLU A 416 -6.34 13.40 -43.30
CA GLU A 416 -6.72 12.11 -43.92
C GLU A 416 -7.50 11.20 -42.95
N THR A 417 -7.47 11.45 -41.63
CA THR A 417 -8.16 10.61 -40.64
C THR A 417 -9.67 10.70 -40.82
N ALA A 418 -10.31 9.58 -41.13
CA ALA A 418 -11.75 9.47 -41.30
C ALA A 418 -12.44 9.17 -39.97
N LEU A 419 -13.41 9.98 -39.58
CA LEU A 419 -14.17 9.88 -38.33
C LEU A 419 -15.68 9.82 -38.64
N PHE A 420 -16.49 9.29 -37.73
CA PHE A 420 -17.95 9.34 -37.88
C PHE A 420 -18.69 9.50 -36.55
N ARG A 421 -19.92 10.03 -36.64
CA ARG A 421 -20.85 10.14 -35.51
C ARG A 421 -21.93 9.07 -35.61
N PHE A 422 -22.20 8.43 -34.48
CA PHE A 422 -23.19 7.37 -34.39
C PHE A 422 -23.89 7.36 -33.02
N PHE A 423 -25.06 6.71 -32.99
CA PHE A 423 -25.82 6.42 -31.78
C PHE A 423 -26.64 5.14 -31.99
N PHE A 424 -27.12 4.55 -30.90
CA PHE A 424 -28.09 3.46 -30.98
C PHE A 424 -29.05 3.43 -29.80
N ASP A 425 -30.22 2.83 -30.02
CA ASP A 425 -31.13 2.40 -28.97
C ASP A 425 -31.34 0.89 -29.06
N ALA A 426 -31.30 0.21 -27.91
CA ALA A 426 -31.51 -1.22 -27.79
C ALA A 426 -32.77 -1.50 -26.99
N THR A 427 -33.56 -2.47 -27.44
CA THR A 427 -34.86 -2.82 -26.84
C THR A 427 -35.01 -4.32 -26.62
N VAL A 428 -35.81 -4.70 -25.62
CA VAL A 428 -36.28 -6.07 -25.38
C VAL A 428 -37.81 -6.02 -25.29
N ASP A 429 -38.51 -6.85 -26.06
CA ASP A 429 -39.98 -6.84 -26.18
C ASP A 429 -40.58 -5.44 -26.44
N GLY A 430 -39.84 -4.59 -27.16
CA GLY A 430 -40.21 -3.20 -27.47
C GLY A 430 -40.02 -2.20 -26.32
N ARG A 431 -39.45 -2.60 -25.18
CA ARG A 431 -39.08 -1.72 -24.06
C ARG A 431 -37.63 -1.25 -24.19
N PRO A 432 -37.29 0.01 -23.86
CA PRO A 432 -35.90 0.47 -23.84
C PRO A 432 -35.06 -0.29 -22.81
N LEU A 433 -33.94 -0.87 -23.24
CA LEU A 433 -32.94 -1.50 -22.38
C LEU A 433 -31.72 -0.60 -22.19
N LEU A 434 -31.17 -0.09 -23.31
CA LEU A 434 -29.88 0.58 -23.37
C LEU A 434 -29.91 1.63 -24.48
N SER A 435 -29.24 2.77 -24.26
CA SER A 435 -28.99 3.78 -25.29
C SER A 435 -27.52 4.19 -25.28
N MET A 436 -26.87 4.16 -26.44
CA MET A 436 -25.60 4.86 -26.67
C MET A 436 -25.87 6.20 -27.36
N ARG A 437 -25.21 7.25 -26.88
CA ARG A 437 -25.25 8.62 -27.42
C ARG A 437 -23.84 9.21 -27.47
N ASN A 438 -23.70 10.33 -28.18
CA ASN A 438 -22.44 11.04 -28.38
C ASN A 438 -21.30 10.18 -29.00
N GLY A 439 -21.65 9.06 -29.62
CA GLY A 439 -20.71 8.09 -30.20
C GLY A 439 -19.77 8.75 -31.21
N CYS A 440 -18.49 8.40 -31.10
CA CYS A 440 -17.43 8.85 -32.00
C CYS A 440 -16.46 7.69 -32.21
N ALA A 441 -16.30 7.27 -33.45
CA ALA A 441 -15.30 6.29 -33.86
C ALA A 441 -14.55 6.83 -35.08
N GLY A 442 -13.41 6.21 -35.39
CA GLY A 442 -12.52 6.66 -36.46
C GLY A 442 -11.63 5.56 -37.02
N PHE A 443 -10.99 5.87 -38.13
CA PHE A 443 -10.12 4.98 -38.87
C PHE A 443 -8.72 5.56 -38.89
N PHE A 444 -7.76 4.83 -38.31
CA PHE A 444 -6.43 5.30 -38.00
C PHE A 444 -5.36 4.42 -38.63
N THR A 445 -4.39 5.02 -39.30
CA THR A 445 -3.17 4.34 -39.71
C THR A 445 -2.33 3.95 -38.49
N GLN A 446 -1.46 2.94 -38.63
CA GLN A 446 -0.57 2.52 -37.55
C GLN A 446 0.26 3.69 -36.99
N GLY A 447 0.73 4.61 -37.84
CA GLY A 447 1.51 5.78 -37.42
C GLY A 447 0.73 6.80 -36.59
N GLU A 448 -0.59 6.89 -36.76
CA GLU A 448 -1.46 7.72 -35.91
C GLU A 448 -1.73 7.06 -34.56
N LEU A 449 -1.88 5.72 -34.55
CA LEU A 449 -2.02 4.93 -33.31
C LEU A 449 -0.74 4.99 -32.47
N ASP A 450 0.43 4.81 -33.09
CA ASP A 450 1.75 4.87 -32.44
C ASP A 450 2.06 6.28 -31.87
N ALA A 451 1.50 7.33 -32.46
CA ALA A 451 1.63 8.72 -32.01
C ALA A 451 0.68 9.08 -30.83
N GLY A 452 -0.23 8.17 -30.47
CA GLY A 452 -1.25 8.38 -29.44
C GLY A 452 -0.67 8.78 -28.07
N GLN A 453 -1.13 9.90 -27.53
CA GLN A 453 -0.65 10.44 -26.24
C GLN A 453 -1.37 9.84 -25.00
N GLY A 454 -2.30 8.92 -25.19
CA GLY A 454 -3.12 8.36 -24.11
C GLY A 454 -4.11 9.37 -23.50
N ILE A 455 -4.61 9.04 -22.31
CA ILE A 455 -5.50 9.90 -21.51
C ILE A 455 -4.67 10.94 -20.74
N VAL A 456 -4.87 12.22 -21.07
CA VAL A 456 -4.27 13.35 -20.35
C VAL A 456 -5.24 13.88 -19.29
N LYS A 457 -5.08 13.48 -18.03
CA LYS A 457 -5.85 14.04 -16.89
C LYS A 457 -5.45 15.51 -16.61
N THR A 458 -6.43 16.38 -16.40
CA THR A 458 -6.17 17.79 -16.04
C THR A 458 -5.96 17.95 -14.53
N ARG A 459 -5.49 19.12 -14.08
CA ARG A 459 -5.45 19.45 -12.64
C ARG A 459 -6.83 19.38 -11.95
N LEU A 460 -7.93 19.49 -12.69
CA LEU A 460 -9.29 19.36 -12.15
C LEU A 460 -9.71 17.89 -12.03
N ASP A 461 -9.17 16.99 -12.85
CA ASP A 461 -9.39 15.53 -12.76
C ASP A 461 -8.53 14.88 -11.67
N LEU A 462 -7.47 15.57 -11.22
CA LEU A 462 -6.60 15.14 -10.12
C LEU A 462 -6.92 15.81 -8.77
N ALA A 463 -7.83 16.79 -8.74
CA ALA A 463 -8.21 17.47 -7.50
C ALA A 463 -9.03 16.56 -6.57
N GLU A 464 -8.75 16.62 -5.27
CA GLU A 464 -9.59 16.00 -4.23
C GLU A 464 -11.00 16.60 -4.22
N GLN A 465 -11.99 15.76 -3.96
CA GLN A 465 -13.40 16.13 -3.80
C GLN A 465 -14.02 15.25 -2.70
N PRO A 466 -15.05 15.70 -1.97
CA PRO A 466 -15.78 14.82 -1.07
C PRO A 466 -16.57 13.78 -1.87
N GLY A 467 -16.31 12.49 -1.62
CA GLY A 467 -17.19 11.41 -2.06
C GLY A 467 -18.56 11.46 -1.40
N ARG A 468 -19.53 10.71 -1.94
CA ARG A 468 -20.93 10.75 -1.51
C ARG A 468 -21.40 9.43 -0.91
N THR A 469 -22.10 9.49 0.21
CA THR A 469 -22.78 8.34 0.82
C THR A 469 -24.23 8.67 1.14
N THR A 470 -25.09 7.65 1.26
CA THR A 470 -26.42 7.86 1.88
C THR A 470 -26.28 7.89 3.41
N ASP A 471 -27.16 8.62 4.10
CA ASP A 471 -27.10 8.81 5.57
C ASP A 471 -27.18 7.50 6.38
N ASP A 472 -27.66 6.43 5.74
CA ASP A 472 -27.83 5.08 6.30
C ASP A 472 -26.80 4.06 5.77
N TYR A 473 -25.80 4.52 5.00
CA TYR A 473 -24.71 3.67 4.55
C TYR A 473 -23.89 3.16 5.74
N GLN A 474 -23.59 1.87 5.75
CA GLN A 474 -22.73 1.24 6.75
C GLN A 474 -21.78 0.25 6.07
N THR A 475 -20.53 0.24 6.54
CA THR A 475 -19.54 -0.77 6.14
C THR A 475 -19.86 -2.07 6.87
N LEU A 476 -20.05 -3.18 6.14
CA LEU A 476 -20.51 -4.46 6.71
C LEU A 476 -19.34 -5.30 7.22
N VAL A 477 -18.22 -5.29 6.48
CA VAL A 477 -16.95 -5.90 6.90
C VAL A 477 -15.88 -4.82 7.05
N PRO A 478 -15.23 -4.69 8.22
CA PRO A 478 -14.14 -3.73 8.41
C PRO A 478 -13.02 -3.89 7.38
N LEU A 479 -12.46 -2.75 6.97
CA LEU A 479 -11.37 -2.63 6.01
C LEU A 479 -10.52 -1.46 6.50
N ASN A 480 -9.46 -1.79 7.24
CA ASN A 480 -8.73 -0.83 8.08
C ASN A 480 -7.25 -0.67 7.66
N ALA A 481 -6.77 -1.51 6.74
CA ALA A 481 -5.41 -1.51 6.20
C ALA A 481 -5.46 -1.43 4.67
N VAL A 482 -4.32 -1.16 4.04
CA VAL A 482 -4.15 -1.39 2.60
C VAL A 482 -3.91 -2.88 2.39
N GLU A 483 -4.70 -3.50 1.51
CA GLU A 483 -4.65 -4.94 1.23
C GLU A 483 -4.24 -5.21 -0.23
N SER A 484 -3.81 -6.43 -0.51
CA SER A 484 -3.44 -6.92 -1.85
C SER A 484 -3.77 -8.41 -1.93
N TYR A 485 -4.22 -8.87 -3.10
CA TYR A 485 -4.60 -10.27 -3.33
C TYR A 485 -3.85 -10.77 -4.57
N ASP A 486 -3.10 -11.86 -4.42
CA ASP A 486 -2.38 -12.50 -5.52
C ASP A 486 -3.29 -13.45 -6.32
N ASP A 487 -2.70 -14.12 -7.31
CA ASP A 487 -3.35 -15.07 -8.19
C ASP A 487 -4.02 -16.23 -7.42
N GLU A 488 -3.49 -16.64 -6.26
CA GLU A 488 -4.04 -17.72 -5.41
C GLU A 488 -5.28 -17.22 -4.64
N ALA A 489 -5.20 -16.06 -4.00
CA ALA A 489 -6.35 -15.42 -3.36
C ALA A 489 -7.48 -15.11 -4.38
N MET A 490 -7.12 -14.65 -5.59
CA MET A 490 -8.07 -14.38 -6.68
C MET A 490 -8.63 -15.65 -7.35
N ALA A 491 -7.96 -16.80 -7.20
CA ALA A 491 -8.53 -18.11 -7.52
C ALA A 491 -9.51 -18.57 -6.43
N ALA A 492 -9.16 -18.41 -5.15
CA ALA A 492 -10.06 -18.71 -4.02
C ALA A 492 -11.39 -17.93 -4.12
N LEU A 493 -11.33 -16.64 -4.47
CA LEU A 493 -12.51 -15.79 -4.72
C LEU A 493 -13.43 -16.34 -5.83
N ARG A 494 -12.87 -17.00 -6.84
CA ARG A 494 -13.63 -17.63 -7.95
C ARG A 494 -14.14 -19.02 -7.62
N ALA A 495 -13.44 -19.76 -6.75
CA ALA A 495 -13.91 -21.02 -6.18
C ALA A 495 -15.04 -20.82 -5.14
N GLY A 496 -15.33 -19.58 -4.75
CA GLY A 496 -16.32 -19.23 -3.72
C GLY A 496 -15.74 -19.22 -2.30
N ASP A 497 -14.43 -19.43 -2.13
CA ASP A 497 -13.77 -19.30 -0.84
C ASP A 497 -13.44 -17.83 -0.54
N LEU A 498 -14.45 -17.14 -0.03
CA LEU A 498 -14.34 -15.75 0.42
C LEU A 498 -13.38 -15.60 1.61
N ALA A 499 -13.15 -16.67 2.40
CA ALA A 499 -12.25 -16.63 3.54
C ALA A 499 -10.78 -16.81 3.11
N GLY A 500 -10.51 -17.68 2.13
CA GLY A 500 -9.21 -17.82 1.48
C GLY A 500 -8.77 -16.54 0.76
N CYS A 501 -9.70 -15.79 0.14
CA CYS A 501 -9.36 -14.51 -0.50
C CYS A 501 -9.28 -13.31 0.47
N PHE A 502 -10.23 -13.16 1.39
CA PHE A 502 -10.41 -11.94 2.20
C PHE A 502 -10.17 -12.14 3.71
N GLY A 503 -9.66 -13.30 4.12
CA GLY A 503 -9.37 -13.64 5.52
C GLY A 503 -10.58 -14.03 6.38
N GLU A 504 -10.32 -14.35 7.65
CA GLU A 504 -11.33 -14.87 8.61
C GLU A 504 -12.59 -14.00 8.74
N ALA A 505 -12.51 -12.71 8.41
CA ALA A 505 -13.65 -11.79 8.43
C ALA A 505 -14.84 -12.28 7.58
N PHE A 506 -14.59 -13.12 6.58
CA PHE A 506 -15.58 -13.71 5.69
C PHE A 506 -16.03 -15.14 6.08
N ALA A 507 -15.25 -15.86 6.90
CA ALA A 507 -15.53 -17.24 7.30
C ALA A 507 -16.83 -17.43 8.11
N GLY A 508 -17.40 -16.34 8.63
CA GLY A 508 -18.63 -16.35 9.42
C GLY A 508 -19.91 -15.98 8.65
N PHE A 509 -19.86 -15.74 7.34
CA PHE A 509 -21.06 -15.39 6.56
C PHE A 509 -21.95 -16.62 6.30
N PRO A 510 -23.28 -16.50 6.37
CA PRO A 510 -24.22 -17.62 6.25
C PRO A 510 -24.50 -18.01 4.79
N LEU A 511 -23.47 -18.09 3.95
CA LEU A 511 -23.54 -18.47 2.54
C LEU A 511 -23.09 -19.94 2.36
N ARG A 512 -23.60 -20.60 1.31
CA ARG A 512 -23.32 -22.01 0.97
C ARG A 512 -22.67 -22.16 -0.40
N ASP A 513 -23.05 -21.31 -1.33
CA ASP A 513 -22.49 -21.20 -2.68
C ASP A 513 -22.57 -19.71 -3.03
N PRO A 514 -21.60 -18.89 -2.61
CA PRO A 514 -21.64 -17.45 -2.83
C PRO A 514 -21.52 -17.13 -4.33
N GLU A 515 -22.18 -16.06 -4.78
CA GLU A 515 -21.95 -15.55 -6.14
C GLU A 515 -20.54 -14.96 -6.24
N THR A 516 -19.84 -15.28 -7.33
CA THR A 516 -18.40 -15.06 -7.48
C THR A 516 -18.08 -13.98 -8.52
N LEU A 517 -16.79 -13.78 -8.81
CA LEU A 517 -16.41 -13.25 -10.12
C LEU A 517 -16.63 -14.29 -11.22
N PRO A 518 -16.93 -13.87 -12.46
CA PRO A 518 -16.86 -14.72 -13.64
C PRO A 518 -15.44 -15.24 -13.94
N GLY A 519 -15.35 -16.20 -14.86
CA GLY A 519 -14.07 -16.77 -15.28
C GLY A 519 -13.51 -17.84 -14.34
N VAL A 520 -14.38 -18.56 -13.63
CA VAL A 520 -14.04 -19.80 -12.89
C VAL A 520 -13.34 -20.78 -13.84
N ASP A 521 -12.35 -21.52 -13.33
CA ASP A 521 -11.52 -22.50 -14.06
C ASP A 521 -10.90 -21.97 -15.38
N GLY A 522 -10.61 -20.66 -15.45
CA GLY A 522 -10.03 -20.03 -16.65
C GLY A 522 -11.04 -19.80 -17.78
N GLY A 523 -12.34 -19.81 -17.49
CA GLY A 523 -13.38 -19.45 -18.47
C GLY A 523 -13.21 -18.03 -19.02
N LEU A 524 -13.71 -17.77 -20.23
CA LEU A 524 -13.44 -16.58 -21.05
C LEU A 524 -13.62 -15.21 -20.34
N MET A 525 -14.46 -15.14 -19.30
CA MET A 525 -14.65 -13.93 -18.49
C MET A 525 -13.61 -13.78 -17.35
N HIS A 526 -12.47 -14.48 -17.41
CA HIS A 526 -11.34 -14.24 -16.52
C HIS A 526 -10.60 -12.97 -16.95
N LEU A 527 -10.82 -11.87 -16.22
CA LEU A 527 -10.47 -10.51 -16.67
C LEU A 527 -9.67 -9.68 -15.63
N VAL A 528 -9.22 -10.32 -14.54
CA VAL A 528 -8.39 -9.74 -13.47
C VAL A 528 -7.64 -10.89 -12.80
N ASP A 529 -6.31 -10.89 -12.85
CA ASP A 529 -5.49 -11.95 -12.24
C ASP A 529 -5.27 -11.66 -10.75
N ARG A 530 -4.92 -10.42 -10.40
CA ARG A 530 -4.47 -10.02 -9.06
C ARG A 530 -4.77 -8.56 -8.73
N VAL A 531 -4.87 -8.26 -7.43
CA VAL A 531 -5.10 -6.93 -6.85
C VAL A 531 -3.80 -6.42 -6.21
N LEU A 532 -3.19 -5.43 -6.86
CA LEU A 532 -1.93 -4.81 -6.45
C LEU A 532 -2.07 -3.95 -5.20
N SER A 533 -3.22 -3.27 -5.03
CA SER A 533 -3.50 -2.47 -3.82
C SER A 533 -4.98 -2.13 -3.70
N LEU A 534 -5.56 -2.35 -2.52
CA LEU A 534 -6.92 -1.97 -2.15
C LEU A 534 -6.84 -1.06 -0.91
N GLU A 535 -7.16 0.21 -1.09
CA GLU A 535 -7.01 1.28 -0.10
C GLU A 535 -8.38 1.72 0.45
N PRO A 536 -8.73 1.48 1.73
CA PRO A 536 -10.07 1.76 2.28
C PRO A 536 -10.56 3.20 2.15
N THR A 537 -9.65 4.16 2.23
CA THR A 537 -9.90 5.61 2.15
C THR A 537 -9.12 6.27 0.99
N GLY A 538 -8.51 5.47 0.13
CA GLY A 538 -7.68 5.94 -0.98
C GLY A 538 -8.45 6.63 -2.10
N GLY A 539 -7.69 7.24 -3.01
CA GLY A 539 -8.20 7.94 -4.18
C GLY A 539 -8.89 9.28 -3.87
N ARG A 540 -9.16 10.05 -4.94
CA ARG A 540 -9.54 11.47 -4.88
C ARG A 540 -10.85 11.80 -4.14
N PHE A 541 -11.64 10.79 -3.77
CA PHE A 541 -12.96 10.92 -3.16
C PHE A 541 -13.00 10.48 -1.68
N GLY A 542 -11.94 9.86 -1.16
CA GLY A 542 -11.87 9.38 0.23
C GLY A 542 -12.69 8.13 0.55
N LEU A 543 -13.45 7.59 -0.39
CA LEU A 543 -14.28 6.37 -0.22
C LEU A 543 -13.56 5.07 -0.61
N GLY A 544 -12.33 5.17 -1.12
CA GLY A 544 -11.48 4.04 -1.43
C GLY A 544 -11.08 3.94 -2.90
N ARG A 545 -9.92 3.31 -3.10
CA ARG A 545 -9.34 3.01 -4.41
C ARG A 545 -8.92 1.55 -4.45
N ILE A 546 -9.05 0.93 -5.60
CA ILE A 546 -8.48 -0.39 -5.87
C ILE A 546 -7.69 -0.35 -7.17
N ARG A 547 -6.57 -1.08 -7.20
CA ARG A 547 -5.72 -1.30 -8.37
C ARG A 547 -5.55 -2.80 -8.58
N ALA A 548 -5.85 -3.26 -9.78
CA ALA A 548 -5.72 -4.66 -10.19
C ALA A 548 -5.05 -4.75 -11.57
N GLU A 549 -4.57 -5.93 -11.96
CA GLU A 549 -3.97 -6.16 -13.29
C GLU A 549 -4.35 -7.52 -13.90
N LEU A 550 -4.07 -7.64 -15.19
CA LEU A 550 -4.22 -8.84 -16.04
C LEU A 550 -3.01 -8.90 -16.99
N ASP A 551 -2.36 -10.05 -17.10
CA ASP A 551 -1.27 -10.29 -18.04
C ASP A 551 -1.82 -10.61 -19.44
N ILE A 552 -1.34 -9.89 -20.46
CA ILE A 552 -1.86 -10.00 -21.84
C ILE A 552 -1.00 -10.97 -22.65
N HIS A 553 -1.67 -11.93 -23.28
CA HIS A 553 -1.07 -13.01 -24.05
C HIS A 553 -1.45 -12.90 -25.54
N PRO A 554 -0.55 -13.13 -26.52
CA PRO A 554 -0.85 -12.97 -27.94
C PRO A 554 -1.99 -13.86 -28.47
N ASP A 555 -2.26 -14.97 -27.78
CA ASP A 555 -3.31 -15.95 -28.03
C ASP A 555 -4.53 -15.81 -27.11
N ASP A 556 -4.63 -14.70 -26.35
CA ASP A 556 -5.85 -14.32 -25.62
C ASP A 556 -7.06 -14.32 -26.54
N TRP A 557 -8.13 -15.01 -26.12
CA TRP A 557 -9.28 -15.29 -26.97
C TRP A 557 -9.87 -14.03 -27.62
N PHE A 558 -9.91 -12.91 -26.89
CA PHE A 558 -10.44 -11.63 -27.37
C PHE A 558 -9.56 -10.99 -28.45
N LEU A 559 -8.23 -11.16 -28.39
CA LEU A 559 -7.32 -10.74 -29.46
C LEU A 559 -7.46 -11.63 -30.69
N THR A 560 -7.72 -12.93 -30.52
CA THR A 560 -7.86 -13.86 -31.66
C THR A 560 -9.14 -13.65 -32.49
N CYS A 561 -10.22 -13.11 -31.90
CA CYS A 561 -11.51 -12.94 -32.57
C CYS A 561 -11.87 -11.49 -32.94
N HIS A 562 -11.34 -10.49 -32.22
CA HIS A 562 -11.61 -9.07 -32.43
C HIS A 562 -10.28 -8.35 -32.77
N PHE A 563 -9.91 -8.12 -34.03
CA PHE A 563 -10.47 -8.67 -35.27
C PHE A 563 -9.45 -9.61 -35.94
N SER A 564 -9.94 -10.49 -36.82
CA SER A 564 -9.13 -11.53 -37.50
C SER A 564 -7.91 -11.02 -38.28
N ASP A 565 -7.90 -9.76 -38.69
CA ASP A 565 -6.83 -9.06 -39.41
C ASP A 565 -6.38 -7.75 -38.72
N ASP A 566 -6.90 -7.46 -37.52
CA ASP A 566 -6.51 -6.33 -36.65
C ASP A 566 -6.75 -6.70 -35.17
N PRO A 567 -5.88 -7.51 -34.55
CA PRO A 567 -6.06 -7.98 -33.17
C PRO A 567 -5.97 -6.86 -32.13
N VAL A 568 -7.07 -6.58 -31.43
CA VAL A 568 -7.17 -5.52 -30.42
C VAL A 568 -8.27 -5.83 -29.39
N MET A 569 -8.01 -5.64 -28.10
CA MET A 569 -9.01 -5.92 -27.07
C MET A 569 -10.27 -5.03 -27.24
N PRO A 570 -11.50 -5.57 -27.13
CA PRO A 570 -12.72 -4.78 -27.19
C PRO A 570 -12.79 -3.73 -26.08
N GLY A 571 -13.18 -2.50 -26.42
CA GLY A 571 -13.33 -1.41 -25.45
C GLY A 571 -14.45 -1.65 -24.42
N THR A 572 -15.40 -2.53 -24.73
CA THR A 572 -16.41 -3.03 -23.80
C THR A 572 -15.83 -4.05 -22.82
N LEU A 573 -14.93 -4.93 -23.27
CA LEU A 573 -14.25 -5.89 -22.39
C LEU A 573 -13.34 -5.17 -21.39
N MET A 574 -12.67 -4.09 -21.83
CA MET A 574 -11.94 -3.17 -20.95
C MET A 574 -12.81 -2.58 -19.83
N TYR A 575 -14.10 -2.29 -20.11
CA TYR A 575 -15.07 -1.85 -19.10
C TYR A 575 -15.37 -2.97 -18.10
N GLU A 576 -15.52 -4.21 -18.56
CA GLU A 576 -15.83 -5.34 -17.69
C GLU A 576 -14.67 -5.71 -16.76
N CYS A 577 -13.41 -5.65 -17.22
CA CYS A 577 -12.23 -5.79 -16.34
C CYS A 577 -12.26 -4.78 -15.17
N CYS A 578 -12.64 -3.54 -15.47
CA CYS A 578 -12.76 -2.48 -14.50
C CYS A 578 -13.99 -2.66 -13.58
N LEU A 579 -15.10 -3.22 -14.09
CA LEU A 579 -16.27 -3.58 -13.30
C LEU A 579 -16.01 -4.79 -12.40
N HIS A 580 -15.24 -5.79 -12.85
CA HIS A 580 -14.72 -6.88 -12.02
C HIS A 580 -13.82 -6.33 -10.90
N THR A 581 -12.94 -5.38 -11.24
CA THR A 581 -12.09 -4.68 -10.26
C THR A 581 -12.94 -3.92 -9.22
N LEU A 582 -14.02 -3.24 -9.64
CA LEU A 582 -14.98 -2.60 -8.73
C LEU A 582 -15.72 -3.64 -7.85
N ARG A 583 -16.13 -4.79 -8.43
CA ARG A 583 -16.80 -5.88 -7.70
C ARG A 583 -15.94 -6.41 -6.55
N ILE A 584 -14.63 -6.59 -6.75
CA ILE A 584 -13.73 -7.04 -5.66
C ILE A 584 -13.77 -6.08 -4.46
N LEU A 585 -13.69 -4.77 -4.70
CA LEU A 585 -13.78 -3.75 -3.64
C LEU A 585 -15.13 -3.79 -2.91
N LEU A 586 -16.23 -4.05 -3.61
CA LEU A 586 -17.57 -4.13 -3.01
C LEU A 586 -17.76 -5.44 -2.24
N MET A 587 -17.36 -6.58 -2.80
CA MET A 587 -17.36 -7.89 -2.13
C MET A 587 -16.52 -7.84 -0.85
N ARG A 588 -15.31 -7.25 -0.89
CA ARG A 588 -14.45 -7.04 0.29
C ARG A 588 -15.08 -6.12 1.35
N ARG A 589 -16.00 -5.21 0.99
CA ARG A 589 -16.80 -4.43 1.95
C ARG A 589 -18.02 -5.17 2.50
N GLY A 590 -18.26 -6.40 2.05
CA GLY A 590 -19.36 -7.28 2.47
C GLY A 590 -20.57 -7.30 1.54
N TRP A 591 -20.46 -6.84 0.29
CA TRP A 591 -21.54 -6.93 -0.70
C TRP A 591 -21.49 -8.29 -1.40
N ILE A 592 -22.03 -9.29 -0.72
CA ILE A 592 -22.02 -10.71 -1.11
C ILE A 592 -23.40 -11.34 -0.87
N GLY A 593 -23.64 -12.48 -1.50
CA GLY A 593 -24.91 -13.21 -1.45
C GLY A 593 -24.80 -14.58 -2.11
N GLU A 594 -25.84 -15.41 -1.99
CA GLU A 594 -25.87 -16.75 -2.60
C GLU A 594 -26.00 -16.66 -4.13
N ARG A 595 -25.41 -17.63 -4.84
CA ARG A 595 -25.43 -17.77 -6.29
C ARG A 595 -26.85 -17.78 -6.84
N GLY A 596 -27.10 -16.99 -7.88
CA GLY A 596 -28.42 -16.86 -8.50
C GLY A 596 -29.49 -16.15 -7.65
N GLN A 597 -29.18 -15.68 -6.44
CA GLN A 597 -30.06 -14.76 -5.69
C GLN A 597 -29.70 -13.29 -5.96
N ILE A 598 -28.44 -13.01 -6.31
CA ILE A 598 -27.94 -11.67 -6.63
C ILE A 598 -27.48 -11.56 -8.09
N SER A 599 -27.52 -10.34 -8.62
CA SER A 599 -26.93 -10.00 -9.92
C SER A 599 -26.30 -8.61 -9.88
N HIS A 600 -25.10 -8.48 -10.44
CA HIS A 600 -24.45 -7.18 -10.63
C HIS A 600 -25.03 -6.51 -11.88
N GLN A 601 -25.61 -5.32 -11.73
CA GLN A 601 -26.27 -4.63 -12.84
C GLN A 601 -25.89 -3.14 -12.88
N PRO A 602 -25.87 -2.49 -14.06
CA PRO A 602 -25.80 -1.03 -14.14
C PRO A 602 -27.00 -0.37 -13.45
N ILE A 603 -26.84 0.91 -13.07
CA ILE A 603 -27.91 1.68 -12.42
C ILE A 603 -28.78 2.33 -13.50
N PRO A 604 -30.10 2.01 -13.59
CA PRO A 604 -30.98 2.64 -14.58
C PRO A 604 -30.96 4.17 -14.50
N GLY A 605 -30.84 4.82 -15.66
CA GLY A 605 -30.76 6.27 -15.81
C GLY A 605 -29.39 6.90 -15.48
N VAL A 606 -28.39 6.13 -15.02
CA VAL A 606 -27.01 6.64 -14.86
C VAL A 606 -26.26 6.56 -16.18
N SER A 607 -25.66 7.68 -16.57
CA SER A 607 -24.95 7.86 -17.83
C SER A 607 -23.45 7.64 -17.65
N SER A 608 -22.95 6.44 -17.95
CA SER A 608 -21.52 6.13 -18.02
C SER A 608 -20.88 6.80 -19.24
N ARG A 609 -19.69 7.39 -19.06
CA ARG A 609 -18.94 8.07 -20.14
C ARG A 609 -17.61 7.39 -20.36
N LEU A 610 -17.41 6.85 -21.55
CA LEU A 610 -16.21 6.15 -22.01
C LEU A 610 -15.36 7.08 -22.90
N LYS A 611 -14.05 7.09 -22.68
CA LYS A 611 -13.06 7.68 -23.59
C LYS A 611 -11.90 6.72 -23.82
N CYS A 612 -11.69 6.31 -25.06
CA CYS A 612 -10.53 5.50 -25.46
C CYS A 612 -9.52 6.40 -26.20
N ARG A 613 -8.24 6.36 -25.81
CA ARG A 613 -7.12 7.11 -26.42
C ARG A 613 -5.84 6.26 -26.57
N GLY A 614 -6.01 4.94 -26.55
CA GLY A 614 -4.99 3.93 -26.78
C GLY A 614 -5.64 2.56 -26.99
N GLN A 615 -4.84 1.51 -27.05
CA GLN A 615 -5.26 0.16 -27.43
C GLN A 615 -4.47 -0.90 -26.65
N VAL A 616 -5.03 -2.11 -26.56
CA VAL A 616 -4.38 -3.32 -26.04
C VAL A 616 -4.31 -4.32 -27.18
N ILE A 617 -3.12 -4.81 -27.49
CA ILE A 617 -2.79 -5.55 -28.72
C ILE A 617 -1.84 -6.72 -28.39
N PRO A 618 -1.56 -7.68 -29.30
CA PRO A 618 -0.70 -8.85 -29.01
C PRO A 618 0.75 -8.57 -28.59
N THR A 619 1.19 -7.31 -28.56
CA THR A 619 2.49 -6.89 -28.02
C THR A 619 2.39 -6.15 -26.69
N THR A 620 1.18 -5.90 -26.18
CA THR A 620 0.97 -5.44 -24.81
C THR A 620 1.33 -6.57 -23.86
N GLN A 621 2.06 -6.28 -22.78
CA GLN A 621 2.47 -7.30 -21.81
C GLN A 621 1.48 -7.39 -20.64
N ARG A 622 0.96 -6.25 -20.19
CA ARG A 622 0.01 -6.19 -19.07
C ARG A 622 -0.92 -5.00 -19.18
N VAL A 623 -2.09 -5.13 -18.57
CA VAL A 623 -3.05 -4.04 -18.36
C VAL A 623 -3.34 -3.86 -16.88
N GLN A 624 -3.55 -2.61 -16.47
CA GLN A 624 -3.82 -2.26 -15.07
C GLN A 624 -5.05 -1.39 -14.95
N TYR A 625 -5.86 -1.60 -13.92
CA TYR A 625 -7.15 -0.95 -13.71
C TYR A 625 -7.12 -0.16 -12.40
N GLU A 626 -7.15 1.17 -12.45
CA GLU A 626 -7.34 2.03 -11.27
C GLU A 626 -8.80 2.45 -11.16
N VAL A 627 -9.52 1.89 -10.18
CA VAL A 627 -10.92 2.24 -9.88
C VAL A 627 -10.97 3.06 -8.59
N THR A 628 -11.61 4.22 -8.63
CA THR A 628 -11.75 5.13 -7.48
C THR A 628 -13.23 5.43 -7.21
N LEU A 629 -13.70 5.08 -6.02
CA LEU A 629 -15.12 5.10 -5.64
C LEU A 629 -15.62 6.54 -5.36
N GLU A 630 -16.63 7.00 -6.09
CA GLU A 630 -17.19 8.37 -5.99
C GLU A 630 -18.45 8.44 -5.11
N GLU A 631 -19.34 7.45 -5.24
CA GLU A 631 -20.62 7.38 -4.53
C GLU A 631 -20.88 5.94 -4.09
N ILE A 632 -21.35 5.72 -2.86
CA ILE A 632 -21.76 4.40 -2.37
C ILE A 632 -22.90 4.51 -1.34
N GLY A 633 -23.94 3.70 -1.47
CA GLY A 633 -25.08 3.74 -0.54
C GLY A 633 -26.21 2.80 -0.92
N TYR A 634 -27.43 3.10 -0.44
CA TYR A 634 -28.62 2.30 -0.70
C TYR A 634 -29.73 3.13 -1.37
N ARG A 635 -30.33 2.64 -2.47
CA ARG A 635 -31.34 3.37 -3.28
C ARG A 635 -32.53 2.47 -3.58
N ASP A 636 -33.72 3.05 -3.59
CA ASP A 636 -34.95 2.31 -3.92
C ASP A 636 -35.03 2.06 -5.44
N PHE A 637 -35.18 0.79 -5.83
CA PHE A 637 -35.40 0.36 -7.22
C PHE A 637 -36.75 -0.35 -7.40
N GLY A 638 -37.66 -0.28 -6.41
CA GLY A 638 -38.98 -0.90 -6.43
C GLY A 638 -39.03 -2.33 -5.88
N SER A 639 -37.90 -3.04 -5.88
CA SER A 639 -37.66 -4.28 -5.11
C SER A 639 -37.40 -4.03 -3.62
N GLY A 640 -37.13 -2.78 -3.25
CA GLY A 640 -36.61 -2.37 -1.96
C GLY A 640 -35.41 -1.43 -2.14
N ARG A 641 -34.75 -1.06 -1.04
CA ARG A 641 -33.51 -0.26 -1.10
C ARG A 641 -32.30 -1.16 -1.33
N GLU A 642 -31.88 -1.31 -2.57
CA GLU A 642 -30.71 -2.11 -2.97
C GLU A 642 -29.41 -1.30 -2.82
N PRO A 643 -28.25 -1.95 -2.57
CA PRO A 643 -26.95 -1.29 -2.57
C PRO A 643 -26.52 -0.84 -3.98
N TYR A 644 -25.86 0.30 -4.07
CA TYR A 644 -25.33 0.82 -5.33
C TYR A 644 -24.04 1.65 -5.16
N ALA A 645 -23.18 1.61 -6.17
CA ALA A 645 -21.89 2.29 -6.22
C ALA A 645 -21.68 2.99 -7.57
N ILE A 646 -20.93 4.10 -7.56
CA ILE A 646 -20.49 4.84 -8.75
C ILE A 646 -18.99 5.16 -8.61
N ALA A 647 -18.21 5.00 -9.67
CA ALA A 647 -16.76 5.22 -9.68
C ALA A 647 -16.25 6.01 -10.90
N GLU A 648 -15.10 6.67 -10.74
CA GLU A 648 -14.21 7.05 -11.84
C GLU A 648 -13.13 5.98 -12.02
N VAL A 649 -12.72 5.73 -13.27
CA VAL A 649 -11.78 4.68 -13.65
C VAL A 649 -10.72 5.19 -14.62
N LEU A 650 -9.48 4.72 -14.47
CA LEU A 650 -8.42 4.86 -15.44
C LEU A 650 -7.77 3.49 -15.69
N MET A 651 -7.78 3.03 -16.94
CA MET A 651 -7.10 1.81 -17.37
C MET A 651 -5.79 2.14 -18.10
N PHE A 652 -4.77 1.33 -17.84
CA PHE A 652 -3.44 1.42 -18.43
C PHE A 652 -3.12 0.17 -19.26
N ALA A 653 -2.33 0.34 -20.31
CA ALA A 653 -1.66 -0.73 -21.05
C ALA A 653 -0.16 -0.42 -21.06
N ASP A 654 0.66 -1.34 -20.54
CA ASP A 654 2.11 -1.13 -20.31
C ASP A 654 2.42 0.26 -19.72
N GLU A 655 1.78 0.57 -18.58
CA GLU A 655 1.89 1.83 -17.81
C GLU A 655 1.35 3.10 -18.53
N ARG A 656 0.93 3.01 -19.79
CA ARG A 656 0.32 4.14 -20.52
C ARG A 656 -1.18 4.19 -20.27
N PRO A 657 -1.77 5.31 -19.83
CA PRO A 657 -3.20 5.39 -19.60
C PRO A 657 -3.97 5.42 -20.93
N VAL A 658 -4.72 4.35 -21.22
CA VAL A 658 -5.38 4.12 -22.52
C VAL A 658 -6.87 4.44 -22.52
N VAL A 659 -7.58 4.25 -21.40
CA VAL A 659 -9.03 4.46 -21.31
C VAL A 659 -9.42 5.16 -20.00
N GLU A 660 -10.30 6.17 -20.09
CA GLU A 660 -10.97 6.79 -18.94
C GLU A 660 -12.46 6.43 -18.97
N MET A 661 -13.01 6.09 -17.80
CA MET A 661 -14.46 5.95 -17.62
C MET A 661 -14.92 6.81 -16.45
N LYS A 662 -16.02 7.55 -16.63
CA LYS A 662 -16.66 8.34 -15.56
C LYS A 662 -18.11 7.88 -15.39
N ASN A 663 -18.59 7.93 -14.16
CA ASN A 663 -19.88 7.35 -13.76
C ASN A 663 -20.00 5.84 -14.10
N MET A 664 -18.93 5.04 -13.92
CA MET A 664 -19.08 3.58 -13.94
C MET A 664 -20.00 3.20 -12.77
N SER A 665 -21.10 2.53 -13.05
CA SER A 665 -22.20 2.37 -12.08
C SER A 665 -22.56 0.90 -11.89
N VAL A 666 -22.79 0.48 -10.65
CA VAL A 666 -23.27 -0.87 -10.33
C VAL A 666 -24.25 -0.85 -9.16
N ARG A 667 -25.30 -1.67 -9.23
CA ARG A 667 -26.14 -2.11 -8.10
C ARG A 667 -26.02 -3.63 -7.93
N LEU A 668 -26.19 -4.11 -6.70
CA LEU A 668 -26.35 -5.53 -6.43
C LEU A 668 -27.86 -5.82 -6.30
N ALA A 669 -28.49 -6.13 -7.43
CA ALA A 669 -29.91 -6.40 -7.49
C ALA A 669 -30.22 -7.78 -6.85
N GLY A 670 -31.31 -7.86 -6.09
CA GLY A 670 -31.76 -9.11 -5.44
C GLY A 670 -31.51 -9.21 -3.93
N LEU A 671 -30.72 -8.31 -3.33
CA LEU A 671 -30.65 -8.14 -1.87
C LEU A 671 -30.95 -6.70 -1.49
N SER A 672 -31.80 -6.50 -0.48
CA SER A 672 -31.99 -5.18 0.11
C SER A 672 -30.88 -4.84 1.10
N ARG A 673 -30.81 -3.55 1.43
CA ARG A 673 -30.05 -2.99 2.55
C ARG A 673 -30.23 -3.80 3.83
N ASP A 674 -31.47 -4.15 4.17
CA ASP A 674 -31.75 -4.85 5.43
C ASP A 674 -31.39 -6.33 5.37
N ASP A 675 -31.42 -6.97 4.19
CA ASP A 675 -30.92 -8.34 4.01
C ASP A 675 -29.39 -8.39 4.17
N LEU A 676 -28.66 -7.46 3.53
CA LEU A 676 -27.21 -7.34 3.68
C LEU A 676 -26.80 -7.01 5.11
N VAL A 677 -27.54 -6.14 5.79
CA VAL A 677 -27.29 -5.79 7.20
C VAL A 677 -27.62 -6.97 8.12
N ALA A 678 -28.71 -7.71 7.87
CA ALA A 678 -29.04 -8.92 8.60
C ALA A 678 -28.00 -10.04 8.37
N MET A 679 -27.43 -10.13 7.17
CA MET A 679 -26.38 -11.09 6.83
C MET A 679 -25.06 -10.75 7.53
N GLY A 680 -24.60 -9.50 7.45
CA GLY A 680 -23.37 -9.05 8.14
C GLY A 680 -23.50 -9.01 9.67
N SER A 681 -24.72 -8.84 10.19
CA SER A 681 -25.06 -8.87 11.62
C SER A 681 -25.58 -10.24 12.09
N ALA A 682 -25.57 -11.26 11.24
CA ALA A 682 -26.05 -12.59 11.60
C ALA A 682 -25.22 -13.13 12.78
N PRO A 683 -25.81 -13.91 13.71
CA PRO A 683 -25.06 -14.63 14.72
C PRO A 683 -24.19 -15.67 14.00
N ARG A 684 -22.94 -15.28 13.70
CA ARG A 684 -21.98 -16.08 12.94
C ARG A 684 -21.89 -17.46 13.59
N PRO A 685 -21.97 -18.56 12.82
CA PRO A 685 -21.80 -19.90 13.40
C PRO A 685 -20.44 -19.96 14.11
N ALA A 686 -20.41 -20.60 15.28
CA ALA A 686 -19.22 -20.67 16.12
C ALA A 686 -18.18 -21.69 15.58
N THR A 687 -17.84 -21.55 14.29
CA THR A 687 -16.77 -22.25 13.57
C THR A 687 -15.46 -21.45 13.53
N SER A 688 -15.32 -20.46 14.41
CA SER A 688 -14.04 -20.12 15.03
C SER A 688 -14.27 -19.86 16.52
N LEU A 689 -13.61 -20.64 17.37
CA LEU A 689 -13.52 -20.41 18.82
C LEU A 689 -12.35 -19.47 19.17
N LEU A 690 -11.71 -18.87 18.16
CA LEU A 690 -10.38 -18.26 18.29
C LEU A 690 -10.36 -16.74 18.14
N ALA A 691 -11.42 -16.13 17.56
CA ALA A 691 -11.55 -14.68 17.43
C ALA A 691 -11.41 -13.99 18.81
N PRO A 692 -10.34 -13.22 19.06
CA PRO A 692 -10.05 -12.76 20.42
C PRO A 692 -11.01 -11.66 20.90
N ASP A 693 -11.38 -11.71 22.19
CA ASP A 693 -12.10 -10.63 22.86
C ASP A 693 -11.09 -9.53 23.25
N TYR A 694 -11.14 -8.39 22.55
CA TYR A 694 -10.18 -7.29 22.69
C TYR A 694 -10.68 -6.23 23.69
N ASP A 695 -10.05 -6.14 24.87
CA ASP A 695 -10.28 -5.11 25.92
C ASP A 695 -9.76 -3.72 25.48
N ARG A 696 -10.31 -3.18 24.39
CA ARG A 696 -9.92 -1.89 23.82
C ARG A 696 -10.38 -0.74 24.70
N ARG A 697 -9.43 -0.04 25.32
CA ARG A 697 -9.69 1.15 26.14
C ARG A 697 -9.59 2.43 25.30
N PRO A 698 -10.24 3.53 25.72
CA PRO A 698 -10.13 4.81 25.02
C PRO A 698 -8.68 5.28 24.89
N ALA A 699 -8.29 5.69 23.68
CA ALA A 699 -6.95 6.18 23.39
C ALA A 699 -6.80 7.66 23.78
N LEU A 700 -5.72 7.98 24.49
CA LEU A 700 -5.17 9.34 24.62
C LEU A 700 -4.26 9.67 23.44
N TYR A 701 -3.55 8.66 22.94
CA TYR A 701 -2.83 8.65 21.67
C TYR A 701 -3.20 7.37 20.94
N ASP A 702 -3.72 7.50 19.72
CA ASP A 702 -4.18 6.43 18.85
C ASP A 702 -3.08 5.94 17.89
N ASP A 703 -3.41 4.98 17.03
CA ASP A 703 -2.46 4.31 16.13
C ASP A 703 -1.77 5.29 15.18
N ASP A 704 -2.52 6.27 14.66
CA ASP A 704 -2.01 7.34 13.80
C ASP A 704 -0.93 8.16 14.53
N ARG A 705 -1.10 8.44 15.83
CA ARG A 705 -0.06 9.11 16.64
C ARG A 705 1.15 8.22 16.91
N ILE A 706 0.97 6.90 17.08
CA ILE A 706 2.10 5.96 17.19
C ILE A 706 2.89 5.91 15.89
N LEU A 707 2.20 5.75 14.75
CA LEU A 707 2.80 5.72 13.40
C LEU A 707 3.47 7.06 13.04
N ALA A 708 2.87 8.19 13.40
CA ALA A 708 3.47 9.51 13.23
C ALA A 708 4.80 9.63 13.99
N PHE A 709 4.93 9.06 15.19
CA PHE A 709 6.20 9.03 15.90
C PHE A 709 7.16 7.98 15.32
N ALA A 710 6.70 6.77 14.96
CA ALA A 710 7.56 5.71 14.43
C ALA A 710 8.19 6.05 13.07
N ILE A 711 7.36 6.39 12.08
CA ILE A 711 7.77 6.57 10.67
C ILE A 711 7.38 7.91 10.05
N GLY A 712 6.45 8.65 10.67
CA GLY A 712 5.95 9.94 10.18
C GLY A 712 6.68 11.17 10.75
N ARG A 713 5.93 12.27 10.91
CA ARG A 713 6.39 13.53 11.51
C ARG A 713 6.21 13.49 13.03
N PRO A 714 7.28 13.64 13.85
CA PRO A 714 7.14 13.61 15.30
C PRO A 714 6.24 14.70 15.89
N SER A 715 6.09 15.86 15.22
CA SER A 715 5.12 16.87 15.67
C SER A 715 3.66 16.52 15.41
N ASP A 716 3.36 15.58 14.51
CA ASP A 716 1.99 15.04 14.39
C ASP A 716 1.67 14.07 15.55
N ALA A 717 2.67 13.53 16.24
CA ALA A 717 2.48 12.77 17.48
C ALA A 717 2.43 13.68 18.72
N PHE A 718 3.44 14.53 18.93
CA PHE A 718 3.65 15.29 20.18
C PHE A 718 3.42 16.82 20.06
N GLY A 719 3.10 17.34 18.89
CA GLY A 719 2.84 18.77 18.67
C GLY A 719 4.09 19.65 18.51
N GLU A 720 3.88 20.96 18.65
CA GLU A 720 4.82 22.03 18.28
C GLU A 720 6.27 21.86 18.79
N PRO A 721 6.56 21.43 20.04
CA PRO A 721 7.95 21.27 20.50
C PRO A 721 8.76 20.25 19.68
N TYR A 722 8.08 19.28 19.07
CA TYR A 722 8.70 18.22 18.28
C TYR A 722 8.90 18.59 16.80
N ARG A 723 8.42 19.76 16.35
CA ARG A 723 8.50 20.20 14.94
C ARG A 723 9.92 20.36 14.41
N ILE A 724 10.91 20.54 15.29
CA ILE A 724 12.33 20.53 14.92
C ILE A 724 12.78 19.15 14.35
N PHE A 725 12.15 18.07 14.79
CA PHE A 725 12.45 16.70 14.34
C PHE A 725 11.65 16.26 13.09
N ASP A 726 10.83 17.14 12.52
CA ASP A 726 10.17 16.90 11.23
C ASP A 726 11.13 17.06 10.04
N ALA A 727 12.15 17.91 10.18
CA ALA A 727 13.02 18.32 9.05
C ALA A 727 14.43 18.82 9.44
N GLU A 728 14.64 19.39 10.62
CA GLU A 728 15.92 20.03 10.99
C GLU A 728 16.88 19.09 11.73
N ARG A 729 16.35 18.07 12.41
CA ARG A 729 17.08 17.15 13.31
C ARG A 729 16.54 15.73 13.24
N VAL A 730 17.38 14.74 13.51
CA VAL A 730 16.99 13.33 13.62
C VAL A 730 16.75 12.97 15.10
N ILE A 731 15.61 12.34 15.37
CA ILE A 731 15.29 11.76 16.67
C ILE A 731 15.27 10.22 16.58
N ALA A 732 15.64 9.55 17.67
CA ALA A 732 15.32 8.14 17.84
C ALA A 732 13.81 7.91 17.76
N ARG A 733 13.42 6.88 17.02
CA ARG A 733 12.03 6.56 16.68
C ARG A 733 11.48 5.42 17.55
N LEU A 734 10.22 5.05 17.31
CA LEU A 734 9.73 3.71 17.62
C LEU A 734 9.85 2.80 16.38
N PRO A 735 9.78 1.47 16.56
CA PRO A 735 9.60 0.53 15.47
C PRO A 735 8.31 0.80 14.68
N GLY A 736 8.43 0.72 13.36
CA GLY A 736 7.33 0.75 12.41
C GLY A 736 6.91 -0.66 11.97
N PRO A 737 5.81 -0.79 11.20
CA PRO A 737 5.40 -2.06 10.62
C PRO A 737 6.52 -2.73 9.80
N PRO A 738 6.67 -4.07 9.82
CA PRO A 738 5.85 -5.05 10.54
C PRO A 738 6.27 -5.29 12.01
N TYR A 739 7.16 -4.46 12.59
CA TYR A 739 7.72 -4.62 13.93
C TYR A 739 7.15 -3.65 14.99
N LYS A 740 6.08 -2.91 14.65
CA LYS A 740 5.30 -2.08 15.59
C LYS A 740 4.41 -3.01 16.43
N PHE A 741 4.58 -2.99 17.74
CA PHE A 741 3.77 -3.77 18.70
C PHE A 741 3.21 -2.86 19.81
N LEU A 742 2.67 -1.73 19.40
CA LEU A 742 2.05 -0.69 20.23
C LEU A 742 0.99 0.03 19.38
N ASP A 743 -0.26 0.05 19.82
CA ASP A 743 -1.38 0.58 19.02
C ASP A 743 -2.10 1.77 19.66
N ARG A 744 -1.97 1.94 20.98
CA ARG A 744 -2.59 3.05 21.72
C ARG A 744 -1.96 3.27 23.09
N ILE A 745 -1.97 4.52 23.53
CA ILE A 745 -1.72 4.92 24.92
C ILE A 745 -3.07 5.22 25.56
N THR A 746 -3.38 4.56 26.67
CA THR A 746 -4.71 4.60 27.34
C THR A 746 -4.69 5.42 28.62
N SER A 747 -3.52 5.58 29.26
CA SER A 747 -3.36 6.38 30.46
C SER A 747 -1.96 6.99 30.53
N ILE A 748 -1.87 8.19 31.10
CA ILE A 748 -0.62 8.84 31.51
C ILE A 748 -0.84 9.37 32.93
N ARG A 749 0.10 9.12 33.83
CA ARG A 749 0.02 9.44 35.27
C ARG A 749 1.36 10.01 35.75
N ASP A 750 1.29 10.98 36.65
CA ASP A 750 2.45 11.60 37.34
C ASP A 750 3.59 12.06 36.40
N ALA A 751 3.24 12.43 35.16
CA ALA A 751 4.15 12.86 34.11
C ALA A 751 3.59 14.12 33.40
N GLU A 752 4.35 15.21 33.41
CA GLU A 752 4.07 16.39 32.60
C GLU A 752 4.77 16.27 31.24
N PRO A 753 4.14 16.66 30.12
CA PRO A 753 4.74 16.54 28.81
C PRO A 753 5.99 17.43 28.70
N PHE A 754 7.04 16.87 28.12
CA PHE A 754 8.35 17.49 27.89
C PHE A 754 9.16 17.80 29.16
N VAL A 755 8.74 17.28 30.34
CA VAL A 755 9.48 17.40 31.60
C VAL A 755 10.19 16.08 31.90
N LEU A 756 11.50 16.02 31.62
CA LEU A 756 12.31 14.83 31.88
C LEU A 756 12.68 14.67 33.37
N ASP A 757 11.75 14.10 34.13
CA ASP A 757 11.88 13.69 35.53
C ASP A 757 11.49 12.21 35.73
N ALA A 758 11.76 11.67 36.93
CA ALA A 758 11.39 10.31 37.32
C ALA A 758 10.07 10.28 38.12
N GLY A 759 9.34 9.16 38.04
CA GLY A 759 8.05 8.94 38.72
C GLY A 759 6.91 8.65 37.74
N GLY A 760 6.94 9.29 36.57
CA GLY A 760 5.89 9.20 35.55
C GLY A 760 5.60 7.79 35.03
N GLU A 761 4.33 7.51 34.76
CA GLU A 761 3.81 6.20 34.37
C GLU A 761 2.85 6.32 33.18
N ILE A 762 2.90 5.34 32.27
CA ILE A 762 1.94 5.20 31.16
C ILE A 762 1.28 3.81 31.19
N GLU A 763 0.09 3.75 30.63
CA GLU A 763 -0.57 2.51 30.21
C GLU A 763 -0.73 2.52 28.69
N ALA A 764 -0.37 1.41 28.06
CA ALA A 764 -0.37 1.21 26.62
C ALA A 764 -1.04 -0.12 26.27
N GLN A 765 -1.60 -0.25 25.06
CA GLN A 765 -2.17 -1.50 24.57
C GLN A 765 -1.65 -1.89 23.19
N TYR A 766 -1.58 -3.20 22.98
CA TYR A 766 -1.34 -3.87 21.70
C TYR A 766 -2.39 -4.99 21.56
N ASP A 767 -3.13 -5.00 20.44
CA ASP A 767 -4.08 -6.05 20.14
C ASP A 767 -3.38 -7.17 19.37
N VAL A 768 -3.22 -8.35 19.98
CA VAL A 768 -2.54 -9.49 19.35
C VAL A 768 -3.40 -10.05 18.21
N PRO A 769 -2.99 -9.93 16.94
CA PRO A 769 -3.76 -10.46 15.82
C PRO A 769 -3.66 -11.99 15.76
N ILE A 770 -4.78 -12.64 15.42
CA ILE A 770 -4.85 -14.10 15.23
C ILE A 770 -3.97 -14.58 14.05
N ASP A 771 -3.85 -13.73 13.05
CA ASP A 771 -3.18 -13.87 11.76
C ASP A 771 -1.79 -13.19 11.73
N ALA A 772 -1.19 -12.90 12.89
CA ALA A 772 0.09 -12.21 12.94
C ALA A 772 1.25 -13.10 12.47
N TRP A 773 2.01 -12.60 11.49
CA TRP A 773 3.15 -13.25 10.82
C TRP A 773 4.16 -13.97 11.76
N TYR A 774 4.33 -13.48 12.99
CA TYR A 774 5.24 -14.06 13.97
C TYR A 774 4.72 -15.35 14.63
N PHE A 775 3.45 -15.71 14.42
CA PHE A 775 2.91 -17.04 14.73
C PHE A 775 3.06 -18.00 13.55
N ASP A 776 2.99 -17.53 12.30
CA ASP A 776 3.05 -18.41 11.11
C ASP A 776 4.47 -18.93 10.87
N GLY A 777 5.48 -18.10 11.19
CA GLY A 777 6.87 -18.53 11.30
C GLY A 777 7.21 -19.31 12.59
N ASN A 778 6.25 -19.58 13.49
CA ASN A 778 6.51 -20.20 14.79
C ASN A 778 5.55 -21.39 15.08
N PRO A 779 5.99 -22.66 14.90
CA PRO A 779 5.14 -23.85 15.03
C PRO A 779 4.67 -24.14 16.47
N ARG A 780 5.03 -23.30 17.45
CA ARG A 780 4.74 -23.45 18.89
C ARG A 780 3.38 -22.85 19.32
N GLU A 781 2.59 -22.29 18.39
CA GLU A 781 1.34 -21.52 18.61
C GLU A 781 1.44 -20.34 19.60
N ARG A 782 2.67 -19.88 19.87
CA ARG A 782 2.99 -18.89 20.90
C ARG A 782 3.73 -17.69 20.29
N MET A 783 3.59 -16.53 20.92
CA MET A 783 4.34 -15.33 20.55
C MET A 783 5.84 -15.56 20.79
N PRO A 784 6.73 -15.31 19.83
CA PRO A 784 8.19 -15.35 20.04
C PRO A 784 8.61 -14.40 21.16
N PHE A 785 9.68 -14.74 21.89
CA PHE A 785 10.16 -13.91 23.00
C PHE A 785 10.59 -12.52 22.53
N ALA A 786 11.19 -12.41 21.34
CA ALA A 786 11.50 -11.12 20.74
C ALA A 786 10.28 -10.20 20.66
N VAL A 787 9.13 -10.71 20.18
CA VAL A 787 7.90 -9.92 20.02
C VAL A 787 7.31 -9.54 21.38
N LEU A 788 7.24 -10.47 22.33
CA LEU A 788 6.75 -10.18 23.69
C LEU A 788 7.63 -9.14 24.41
N LEU A 789 8.95 -9.21 24.22
CA LEU A 789 9.89 -8.24 24.78
C LEU A 789 9.65 -6.85 24.17
N GLU A 790 9.37 -6.75 22.87
CA GLU A 790 9.04 -5.47 22.23
C GLU A 790 7.70 -4.88 22.69
N VAL A 791 6.65 -5.68 22.87
CA VAL A 791 5.37 -5.24 23.49
C VAL A 791 5.60 -4.62 24.88
N ALA A 792 6.64 -5.07 25.59
CA ALA A 792 7.06 -4.51 26.87
C ALA A 792 7.99 -3.28 26.75
N LEU A 793 8.86 -3.23 25.73
CA LEU A 793 9.91 -2.22 25.58
C LEU A 793 9.52 -0.99 24.74
N GLN A 794 8.67 -1.11 23.72
CA GLN A 794 8.27 0.02 22.86
C GLN A 794 7.56 1.15 23.66
N PRO A 795 6.70 0.86 24.66
CA PRO A 795 6.14 1.89 25.52
C PRO A 795 7.20 2.65 26.35
N CYS A 796 8.36 2.06 26.67
CA CYS A 796 9.48 2.80 27.30
C CYS A 796 10.01 3.90 26.37
N GLY A 797 10.10 3.63 25.06
CA GLY A 797 10.46 4.62 24.04
C GLY A 797 9.41 5.73 23.90
N TRP A 798 8.12 5.38 23.93
CA TRP A 798 7.04 6.37 23.94
C TRP A 798 7.11 7.28 25.17
N LEU A 799 7.27 6.72 26.38
CA LEU A 799 7.40 7.51 27.61
C LEU A 799 8.63 8.44 27.55
N ALA A 800 9.77 7.95 27.05
CA ALA A 800 10.97 8.77 26.90
C ALA A 800 10.75 9.96 25.92
N ALA A 801 9.97 9.76 24.86
CA ALA A 801 9.58 10.84 23.95
C ALA A 801 8.56 11.80 24.58
N TYR A 802 7.53 11.29 25.26
CA TYR A 802 6.54 12.12 25.97
C TYR A 802 7.20 13.06 27.01
N LEU A 803 8.19 12.56 27.75
CA LEU A 803 9.00 13.33 28.70
C LEU A 803 10.02 14.28 28.03
N GLY A 804 10.05 14.37 26.69
CA GLY A 804 10.88 15.31 25.94
C GLY A 804 12.37 14.98 25.94
N SER A 805 12.76 13.71 26.11
CA SER A 805 14.18 13.35 26.36
C SER A 805 15.16 13.91 25.32
N ALA A 806 14.81 13.83 24.03
CA ALA A 806 15.63 14.34 22.94
C ALA A 806 15.69 15.89 22.89
N LEU A 807 14.67 16.58 23.41
CA LEU A 807 14.65 18.04 23.51
C LEU A 807 15.65 18.58 24.55
N THR A 808 16.12 17.72 25.48
CA THR A 808 17.13 18.11 26.48
C THR A 808 18.56 18.19 25.93
N SER A 809 18.76 17.95 24.62
CA SER A 809 20.04 18.03 23.91
C SER A 809 19.91 18.79 22.59
N GLU A 810 20.87 19.66 22.30
CA GLU A 810 21.03 20.32 20.99
C GLU A 810 21.56 19.35 19.91
N ARG A 811 22.24 18.27 20.33
CA ARG A 811 22.74 17.20 19.45
C ARG A 811 21.73 16.08 19.31
N ASP A 812 21.68 15.46 18.14
CA ASP A 812 20.83 14.29 17.88
C ASP A 812 21.28 13.07 18.69
N LEU A 813 20.27 12.38 19.24
CA LEU A 813 20.45 11.30 20.20
C LEU A 813 19.78 10.02 19.68
N LYS A 814 20.53 8.93 19.70
CA LYS A 814 20.09 7.58 19.39
C LYS A 814 19.69 6.86 20.69
N PHE A 815 18.57 6.17 20.69
CA PHE A 815 18.02 5.47 21.85
C PHE A 815 18.39 3.99 21.78
N ARG A 816 18.98 3.44 22.84
CA ARG A 816 19.38 2.02 22.90
C ARG A 816 18.97 1.43 24.23
N ASN A 817 18.37 0.24 24.20
CA ASN A 817 18.29 -0.58 25.40
C ASN A 817 19.71 -0.97 25.82
N LEU A 818 19.95 -1.09 27.13
CA LEU A 818 21.26 -1.46 27.70
C LEU A 818 21.20 -2.77 28.50
N GLY A 819 20.01 -3.30 28.72
CA GLY A 819 19.78 -4.50 29.50
C GLY A 819 18.50 -4.41 30.33
N GLY A 820 18.21 -5.51 31.00
CA GLY A 820 17.08 -5.64 31.90
C GLY A 820 17.08 -7.00 32.59
N HIS A 821 16.14 -7.17 33.50
CA HIS A 821 15.80 -8.47 34.06
C HIS A 821 14.28 -8.58 34.15
N ALA A 822 13.74 -9.77 33.91
CA ALA A 822 12.30 -9.99 33.87
C ALA A 822 11.93 -11.44 34.22
N VAL A 823 10.62 -11.69 34.30
CA VAL A 823 10.00 -13.01 34.42
C VAL A 823 8.81 -13.06 33.46
N GLN A 824 8.70 -14.15 32.68
CA GLN A 824 7.48 -14.46 31.95
C GLN A 824 6.59 -15.38 32.80
N HIS A 825 5.35 -14.96 33.04
CA HIS A 825 4.38 -15.64 33.90
C HIS A 825 3.34 -16.43 33.11
N ARG A 826 2.99 -15.98 31.90
CA ARG A 826 2.05 -16.67 30.98
C ARG A 826 2.59 -16.67 29.55
N ALA A 827 2.20 -17.67 28.78
CA ALA A 827 2.35 -17.64 27.33
C ALA A 827 1.35 -16.65 26.70
N VAL A 828 1.71 -16.09 25.55
CA VAL A 828 0.80 -15.36 24.66
C VAL A 828 0.58 -16.24 23.42
N THR A 829 -0.66 -16.33 22.98
CA THR A 829 -1.15 -17.17 21.87
C THR A 829 -1.98 -16.32 20.90
N ARG A 830 -2.34 -16.88 19.74
CA ARG A 830 -3.29 -16.27 18.78
C ARG A 830 -4.64 -15.86 19.41
N THR A 831 -5.01 -16.44 20.56
CA THR A 831 -6.29 -16.23 21.28
C THR A 831 -6.20 -15.29 22.49
N THR A 832 -5.04 -14.68 22.76
CA THR A 832 -4.83 -13.85 23.97
C THR A 832 -5.60 -12.52 23.92
N GLY A 833 -5.75 -11.92 22.74
CA GLY A 833 -6.43 -10.64 22.54
C GLY A 833 -5.57 -9.45 22.94
N THR A 834 -6.14 -8.48 23.67
CA THR A 834 -5.43 -7.25 24.03
C THR A 834 -4.41 -7.48 25.15
N LEU A 835 -3.13 -7.21 24.86
CA LEU A 835 -2.08 -7.03 25.85
C LEU A 835 -2.06 -5.57 26.31
N THR A 836 -2.01 -5.36 27.62
CA THR A 836 -1.90 -4.05 28.26
C THR A 836 -0.58 -3.94 29.00
N THR A 837 0.30 -3.06 28.54
CA THR A 837 1.62 -2.80 29.14
C THR A 837 1.56 -1.54 30.01
N THR A 838 1.91 -1.67 31.29
CA THR A 838 2.21 -0.52 32.17
C THR A 838 3.72 -0.30 32.20
N VAL A 839 4.18 0.94 32.04
CA VAL A 839 5.60 1.33 32.18
C VAL A 839 5.73 2.55 33.07
N ARG A 840 6.59 2.48 34.08
CA ARG A 840 6.90 3.60 35.00
C ARG A 840 8.39 3.91 35.00
N ILE A 841 8.76 5.17 34.76
CA ILE A 841 10.15 5.62 34.83
C ILE A 841 10.57 5.81 36.31
N THR A 842 11.63 5.11 36.71
CA THR A 842 12.03 4.97 38.13
C THR A 842 13.22 5.84 38.49
N ALA A 843 14.12 6.09 37.54
CA ALA A 843 15.26 6.98 37.70
C ALA A 843 15.71 7.56 36.35
N VAL A 844 16.18 8.80 36.37
CA VAL A 844 16.89 9.46 35.26
C VAL A 844 18.26 9.89 35.77
N SER A 845 19.31 9.60 35.01
CA SER A 845 20.66 10.16 35.24
C SER A 845 21.22 10.79 33.97
N ARG A 846 22.06 11.81 34.13
CA ARG A 846 22.68 12.57 33.02
C ARG A 846 24.17 12.72 33.31
N SER A 847 25.03 12.31 32.38
CA SER A 847 26.49 12.37 32.54
C SER A 847 27.18 12.41 31.17
N GLY A 848 28.15 13.31 30.97
CA GLY A 848 28.96 13.35 29.73
C GLY A 848 28.20 13.55 28.41
N GLY A 849 26.97 14.07 28.46
CA GLY A 849 26.07 14.19 27.28
C GLY A 849 25.22 12.94 27.01
N MET A 850 25.37 11.88 27.81
CA MET A 850 24.52 10.69 27.84
C MET A 850 23.40 10.85 28.88
N ILE A 851 22.23 10.30 28.58
CA ILE A 851 21.08 10.22 29.51
C ILE A 851 20.75 8.74 29.69
N ILE A 852 20.71 8.23 30.92
CA ILE A 852 20.21 6.88 31.23
C ILE A 852 18.86 6.99 31.93
N GLN A 853 17.91 6.17 31.49
CA GLN A 853 16.56 6.10 32.05
C GLN A 853 16.26 4.65 32.45
N HIS A 854 15.79 4.46 33.68
CA HIS A 854 15.41 3.16 34.24
C HIS A 854 13.89 3.08 34.32
N TYR A 855 13.33 1.90 34.03
CA TYR A 855 11.89 1.67 34.03
C TYR A 855 11.55 0.36 34.75
N GLU A 856 10.42 0.34 35.45
CA GLU A 856 9.67 -0.87 35.78
C GLU A 856 8.59 -1.07 34.71
N LEU A 857 8.35 -2.31 34.31
CA LEU A 857 7.33 -2.67 33.31
C LEU A 857 6.52 -3.90 33.73
N ALA A 858 5.27 -3.97 33.28
CA ALA A 858 4.44 -5.16 33.43
C ALA A 858 3.37 -5.24 32.31
N VAL A 859 3.35 -6.36 31.59
CA VAL A 859 2.38 -6.70 30.54
C VAL A 859 1.30 -7.62 31.12
N ARG A 860 0.03 -7.34 30.83
CA ARG A 860 -1.14 -8.09 31.31
C ARG A 860 -2.11 -8.41 30.19
N ASP A 861 -2.76 -9.56 30.27
CA ASP A 861 -3.93 -9.92 29.45
C ASP A 861 -5.22 -9.78 30.29
N ARG A 862 -6.37 -10.15 29.72
CA ARG A 862 -7.68 -10.19 30.43
C ARG A 862 -7.74 -11.16 31.61
N THR A 863 -6.77 -12.05 31.77
CA THR A 863 -6.74 -13.11 32.80
C THR A 863 -5.74 -12.81 33.93
N GLY A 864 -4.70 -12.01 33.67
CA GLY A 864 -3.71 -11.63 34.68
C GLY A 864 -2.37 -11.18 34.10
N LEU A 865 -1.30 -11.52 34.84
CA LEU A 865 0.07 -11.09 34.55
C LEU A 865 0.73 -12.00 33.50
N VAL A 866 1.28 -11.40 32.45
CA VAL A 866 1.95 -12.10 31.35
C VAL A 866 3.47 -11.99 31.47
N TYR A 867 3.98 -10.79 31.72
CA TYR A 867 5.41 -10.48 31.78
C TYR A 867 5.65 -9.32 32.74
N GLU A 868 6.71 -9.35 33.55
CA GLU A 868 7.11 -8.19 34.37
C GLU A 868 8.64 -8.12 34.55
N GLY A 869 9.16 -6.94 34.84
CA GLY A 869 10.60 -6.76 35.07
C GLY A 869 11.04 -5.31 35.16
N THR A 870 12.36 -5.10 35.11
CA THR A 870 12.95 -3.76 34.95
C THR A 870 13.91 -3.74 33.78
N THR A 871 14.03 -2.56 33.17
CA THR A 871 14.81 -2.32 31.95
C THR A 871 15.44 -0.94 32.03
N TYR A 872 16.54 -0.72 31.32
CA TYR A 872 17.16 0.60 31.24
C TYR A 872 17.69 0.92 29.84
N PHE A 873 17.51 2.16 29.44
CA PHE A 873 17.86 2.67 28.12
C PHE A 873 18.82 3.85 28.25
N GLY A 874 19.71 3.99 27.27
CA GLY A 874 20.58 5.15 27.13
C GLY A 874 20.28 5.94 25.86
N PHE A 875 20.38 7.26 25.97
CA PHE A 875 20.48 8.18 24.86
C PHE A 875 21.95 8.52 24.61
N PHE A 876 22.40 8.33 23.37
CA PHE A 876 23.81 8.48 22.96
C PHE A 876 23.95 9.35 21.72
N THR A 877 25.04 10.12 21.61
CA THR A 877 25.45 10.70 20.33
C THR A 877 26.04 9.60 19.42
N ALA A 878 26.04 9.83 18.10
CA ALA A 878 26.68 8.92 17.15
C ALA A 878 28.17 8.68 17.47
N GLU A 879 28.89 9.70 17.95
CA GLU A 879 30.29 9.62 18.39
C GLU A 879 30.49 8.62 19.55
N ALA A 880 29.57 8.61 20.51
CA ALA A 880 29.61 7.70 21.66
C ALA A 880 29.24 6.26 21.28
N LEU A 881 28.40 6.07 20.25
CA LEU A 881 28.08 4.74 19.71
C LEU A 881 29.22 4.19 18.84
N ALA A 882 29.86 5.02 18.03
CA ALA A 882 30.97 4.62 17.16
C ALA A 882 32.22 4.12 17.93
N THR A 883 32.31 4.43 19.22
CA THR A 883 33.42 4.04 20.11
C THR A 883 33.09 2.87 21.05
N GLN A 884 32.01 2.13 20.79
CA GLN A 884 31.61 0.96 21.59
C GLN A 884 32.57 -0.24 21.44
N ILE A 885 33.16 -0.63 22.57
CA ILE A 885 34.16 -1.70 22.69
C ILE A 885 33.54 -3.08 22.95
N GLY A 886 32.24 -3.16 23.26
CA GLY A 886 31.56 -4.41 23.62
C GLY A 886 31.70 -4.75 25.12
N ILE A 887 31.35 -5.99 25.46
CA ILE A 887 31.44 -6.54 26.82
C ILE A 887 32.90 -6.98 27.07
N ARG A 888 33.61 -6.22 27.91
CA ARG A 888 35.05 -6.47 28.19
C ARG A 888 35.30 -7.72 29.01
N ASP A 889 34.44 -7.98 29.99
CA ASP A 889 34.56 -9.09 30.94
C ASP A 889 33.76 -10.32 30.45
N ALA A 890 33.81 -10.58 29.14
CA ALA A 890 33.16 -11.71 28.51
C ALA A 890 34.04 -12.98 28.61
N THR A 891 33.64 -13.91 29.47
CA THR A 891 34.30 -15.23 29.58
C THR A 891 33.75 -16.14 28.49
N LEU A 892 34.38 -16.12 27.32
CA LEU A 892 34.00 -17.00 26.20
C LEU A 892 34.60 -18.40 26.38
N HIS A 893 33.75 -19.42 26.43
CA HIS A 893 34.19 -20.81 26.41
C HIS A 893 35.00 -21.11 25.14
N THR A 894 36.18 -21.70 25.31
CA THR A 894 37.06 -22.09 24.20
C THR A 894 37.18 -23.62 24.19
N PRO A 895 36.50 -24.32 23.26
CA PRO A 895 36.58 -25.78 23.14
C PRO A 895 38.02 -26.27 22.99
N ASN A 896 38.34 -27.39 23.67
CA ASN A 896 39.61 -28.09 23.46
C ASN A 896 39.56 -28.99 22.21
N GLN A 897 40.71 -29.54 21.80
CA GLN A 897 40.80 -30.37 20.60
C GLN A 897 39.79 -31.54 20.59
N ASP A 898 39.69 -32.28 21.71
CA ASP A 898 38.74 -33.38 21.88
C ASP A 898 37.26 -32.96 21.75
N ALA A 899 36.93 -31.71 22.08
CA ALA A 899 35.60 -31.13 21.91
C ALA A 899 35.37 -30.66 20.47
N ILE A 900 36.37 -30.06 19.82
CA ILE A 900 36.33 -29.69 18.40
C ILE A 900 36.13 -30.92 17.52
N GLU A 901 36.86 -32.01 17.77
CA GLU A 901 36.75 -33.27 17.01
C GLU A 901 35.45 -34.05 17.30
N ARG A 902 34.76 -33.73 18.39
CA ARG A 902 33.48 -34.33 18.81
C ARG A 902 32.26 -33.55 18.31
N ALA A 903 32.40 -32.23 18.13
CA ALA A 903 31.29 -31.36 17.80
C ALA A 903 30.74 -31.65 16.40
N ARG A 904 29.42 -31.50 16.25
CA ARG A 904 28.75 -31.52 14.94
C ARG A 904 28.63 -30.09 14.42
N SER A 905 28.71 -29.93 13.10
CA SER A 905 28.40 -28.70 12.39
C SER A 905 27.33 -29.01 11.34
N TYR A 906 26.27 -28.21 11.27
CA TYR A 906 25.11 -28.46 10.39
C TYR A 906 24.28 -27.19 10.19
N ARG A 907 23.55 -27.08 9.08
CA ARG A 907 22.52 -26.05 8.85
C ARG A 907 21.51 -26.05 9.99
N TYR A 908 21.11 -24.89 10.50
CA TYR A 908 20.01 -24.81 11.45
C TYR A 908 18.76 -25.46 10.81
N PRO A 909 18.04 -26.36 11.50
CA PRO A 909 17.05 -27.19 10.84
C PRO A 909 15.80 -26.40 10.40
N GLU A 910 15.11 -26.91 9.39
CA GLU A 910 13.96 -26.26 8.77
C GLU A 910 12.68 -27.11 8.97
N GLY A 911 11.61 -26.46 9.42
CA GLY A 911 10.36 -27.12 9.80
C GLY A 911 10.42 -27.83 11.17
N GLY A 912 9.42 -28.67 11.45
CA GLY A 912 9.28 -29.33 12.75
C GLY A 912 8.96 -28.32 13.87
N PRO A 913 9.60 -28.40 15.05
CA PRO A 913 9.39 -27.44 16.15
C PRO A 913 10.13 -26.10 15.97
N HIS A 914 10.93 -25.96 14.90
CA HIS A 914 11.87 -24.85 14.73
C HIS A 914 11.25 -23.61 14.09
N PRO A 915 11.67 -22.39 14.50
CA PRO A 915 11.16 -21.16 13.91
C PRO A 915 11.72 -20.94 12.51
N GLY A 916 10.84 -20.56 11.60
CA GLY A 916 11.14 -20.22 10.21
C GLY A 916 10.84 -18.75 9.90
N GLY A 917 10.96 -18.40 8.61
CA GLY A 917 10.61 -17.07 8.13
C GLY A 917 11.36 -15.95 8.85
N PRO A 918 10.72 -14.78 9.10
CA PRO A 918 11.42 -13.61 9.64
C PRO A 918 11.82 -13.70 11.13
N ILE A 919 11.49 -14.79 11.83
CA ILE A 919 11.90 -15.05 13.23
C ILE A 919 13.21 -15.86 13.31
N ARG A 920 13.67 -16.50 12.22
CA ARG A 920 14.95 -17.24 12.21
C ARG A 920 16.13 -16.28 12.32
N MET A 921 16.99 -16.51 13.32
CA MET A 921 18.16 -15.69 13.64
C MET A 921 19.46 -16.52 13.76
N ILE A 922 19.43 -17.77 13.29
CA ILE A 922 20.59 -18.66 13.14
C ILE A 922 20.44 -19.39 11.80
N ASP A 923 21.46 -19.33 10.95
CA ASP A 923 21.46 -20.02 9.66
C ASP A 923 22.21 -21.35 9.74
N ASP A 924 23.40 -21.34 10.35
CA ASP A 924 24.29 -22.49 10.48
C ASP A 924 24.72 -22.68 11.94
N VAL A 925 24.67 -23.92 12.44
CA VAL A 925 25.21 -24.34 13.74
C VAL A 925 26.63 -24.83 13.50
N THR A 926 27.62 -23.98 13.79
CA THR A 926 29.03 -24.25 13.50
C THR A 926 29.70 -25.15 14.52
N HIS A 927 29.19 -25.19 15.76
CA HIS A 927 29.65 -26.10 16.80
C HIS A 927 28.46 -26.58 17.64
N HIS A 928 28.27 -27.88 17.77
CA HIS A 928 27.34 -28.47 18.75
C HIS A 928 27.99 -29.68 19.42
N ASP A 929 28.38 -29.51 20.68
CA ASP A 929 28.84 -30.58 21.56
C ASP A 929 27.92 -30.73 22.78
N ALA A 930 27.15 -31.81 22.82
CA ALA A 930 26.26 -32.16 23.93
C ALA A 930 26.98 -32.41 25.28
N ARG A 931 28.32 -32.48 25.27
CA ARG A 931 29.20 -32.63 26.45
C ARG A 931 30.17 -31.45 26.63
N GLY A 932 29.93 -30.34 25.95
CA GLY A 932 30.73 -29.11 26.04
C GLY A 932 30.36 -28.23 27.24
N GLY A 933 31.05 -27.10 27.39
CA GLY A 933 30.87 -26.15 28.49
C GLY A 933 31.67 -26.53 29.74
N GLU A 934 31.83 -25.59 30.67
CA GLU A 934 32.45 -25.82 31.98
C GLU A 934 31.65 -26.85 32.82
N ALA A 935 30.32 -26.86 32.68
CA ALA A 935 29.45 -27.85 33.31
C ALA A 935 29.44 -29.22 32.61
N GLY A 936 29.96 -29.32 31.38
CA GLY A 936 29.91 -30.56 30.57
C GLY A 936 28.51 -30.99 30.12
N LEU A 937 27.52 -30.08 30.17
CA LEU A 937 26.11 -30.34 29.85
C LEU A 937 25.72 -29.94 28.42
N GLY A 938 26.57 -29.19 27.72
CA GLY A 938 26.35 -28.74 26.36
C GLY A 938 27.02 -27.40 26.05
N PHE A 939 27.57 -27.28 24.85
CA PHE A 939 28.00 -26.00 24.28
C PHE A 939 27.62 -25.95 22.80
N LEU A 940 26.98 -24.85 22.38
CA LEU A 940 26.53 -24.60 21.03
C LEU A 940 27.04 -23.24 20.54
N VAL A 941 27.45 -23.20 19.27
CA VAL A 941 27.73 -21.97 18.53
C VAL A 941 26.96 -21.98 17.23
N GLY A 942 26.17 -20.93 17.01
CA GLY A 942 25.47 -20.66 15.76
C GLY A 942 25.94 -19.36 15.12
N THR A 943 25.78 -19.26 13.82
CA THR A 943 26.18 -18.10 13.01
C THR A 943 25.07 -17.69 12.04
N GLN A 944 25.02 -16.39 11.77
CA GLN A 944 24.20 -15.79 10.71
C GLN A 944 25.04 -14.73 9.97
N PRO A 945 25.17 -14.79 8.64
CA PRO A 945 25.73 -13.69 7.86
C PRO A 945 24.81 -12.46 7.95
N VAL A 946 25.40 -11.27 7.97
CA VAL A 946 24.64 -10.02 7.98
C VAL A 946 24.17 -9.71 6.56
N ASP A 947 22.85 -9.78 6.35
CA ASP A 947 22.18 -9.21 5.18
C ASP A 947 21.87 -7.73 5.45
N PRO A 948 22.49 -6.76 4.74
CA PRO A 948 22.23 -5.34 4.93
C PRO A 948 20.79 -4.91 4.61
N ASP A 949 20.09 -5.66 3.75
CA ASP A 949 18.73 -5.38 3.29
C ASP A 949 17.66 -6.12 4.15
N ALA A 950 18.08 -6.78 5.23
CA ALA A 950 17.17 -7.51 6.13
C ALA A 950 16.06 -6.61 6.69
N TRP A 951 14.82 -7.09 6.57
CA TRP A 951 13.57 -6.37 6.87
C TRP A 951 13.57 -5.57 8.20
N PHE A 952 14.19 -6.11 9.25
CA PHE A 952 14.21 -5.47 10.57
C PHE A 952 15.05 -4.20 10.61
N PHE A 953 16.03 -4.01 9.70
CA PHE A 953 16.79 -2.75 9.63
C PHE A 953 15.95 -1.58 9.13
N ALA A 954 14.97 -1.85 8.24
CA ALA A 954 14.00 -0.84 7.82
C ALA A 954 12.90 -0.61 8.87
N ALA A 955 12.47 -1.67 9.57
CA ALA A 955 11.34 -1.63 10.51
C ALA A 955 11.70 -1.10 11.91
N HIS A 956 12.88 -1.42 12.46
CA HIS A 956 13.15 -1.24 13.89
C HIS A 956 13.33 0.21 14.33
N PHE A 957 14.09 1.04 13.61
CA PHE A 957 14.11 2.50 13.83
C PHE A 957 14.30 3.22 12.50
N HIS A 958 13.27 3.94 12.06
CA HIS A 958 13.37 4.81 10.89
C HIS A 958 14.48 5.86 11.09
N GLN A 959 15.34 6.06 10.08
CA GLN A 959 16.55 6.92 10.13
C GLN A 959 17.65 6.44 11.12
N ASP A 960 17.60 5.20 11.61
CA ASP A 960 18.58 4.64 12.54
C ASP A 960 18.74 3.11 12.44
N PRO A 961 19.09 2.56 11.27
CA PRO A 961 19.08 1.12 11.02
C PRO A 961 20.05 0.36 11.95
N VAL A 962 19.46 -0.46 12.82
CA VAL A 962 20.12 -1.33 13.80
C VAL A 962 19.19 -2.51 14.06
N CYS A 963 19.72 -3.71 14.28
CA CYS A 963 18.88 -4.88 14.61
C CYS A 963 18.17 -4.66 15.95
N PRO A 964 16.90 -5.10 16.10
CA PRO A 964 16.29 -5.27 17.41
C PRO A 964 17.14 -6.15 18.31
N GLY A 965 17.46 -5.66 19.52
CA GLY A 965 18.17 -6.47 20.52
C GLY A 965 17.37 -7.71 20.92
N SER A 966 16.03 -7.58 20.89
CA SER A 966 15.02 -8.64 21.04
C SER A 966 15.20 -9.81 20.08
N LEU A 967 15.34 -9.58 18.76
CA LEU A 967 15.70 -10.63 17.80
C LEU A 967 17.09 -11.23 18.11
N GLY A 968 18.03 -10.37 18.54
CA GLY A 968 19.32 -10.80 19.03
C GLY A 968 19.26 -11.76 20.23
N LEU A 969 18.24 -11.66 21.09
CA LEU A 969 18.01 -12.62 22.19
C LEU A 969 17.30 -13.91 21.73
N GLU A 970 16.39 -13.82 20.75
CA GLU A 970 15.74 -15.02 20.16
C GLU A 970 16.76 -16.00 19.57
N ALA A 971 17.87 -15.49 19.02
CA ALA A 971 18.98 -16.30 18.50
C ALA A 971 19.62 -17.23 19.56
N PHE A 972 19.63 -16.83 20.84
CA PHE A 972 20.10 -17.69 21.94
C PHE A 972 19.07 -18.80 22.23
N LEU A 973 17.78 -18.49 22.12
CA LEU A 973 16.68 -19.41 22.39
C LEU A 973 16.54 -20.48 21.31
N GLN A 974 16.89 -20.14 20.06
CA GLN A 974 17.00 -21.08 18.95
C GLN A 974 18.09 -22.14 19.22
N LEU A 975 19.27 -21.74 19.69
CA LEU A 975 20.30 -22.70 20.10
C LEU A 975 19.92 -23.50 21.36
N LEU A 976 19.18 -22.89 22.30
CA LEU A 976 18.72 -23.58 23.51
C LEU A 976 17.62 -24.63 23.22
N GLU A 977 16.74 -24.36 22.27
CA GLU A 977 15.75 -25.34 21.77
C GLU A 977 16.43 -26.60 21.24
N LEU A 978 17.45 -26.45 20.38
CA LEU A 978 18.20 -27.60 19.83
C LEU A 978 18.75 -28.51 20.94
N ARG A 979 19.20 -27.92 22.07
CA ARG A 979 19.64 -28.70 23.22
C ARG A 979 18.48 -29.34 23.99
N ALA A 980 17.37 -28.62 24.19
CA ALA A 980 16.20 -29.15 24.90
C ALA A 980 15.58 -30.36 24.16
N LEU A 981 15.48 -30.28 22.84
CA LEU A 981 15.04 -31.38 21.97
C LEU A 981 16.00 -32.57 22.03
N GLU A 982 17.31 -32.35 21.95
CA GLU A 982 18.28 -33.43 22.10
C GLU A 982 18.26 -34.07 23.51
N ALA A 983 18.04 -33.28 24.56
CA ALA A 983 18.03 -33.75 25.94
C ALA A 983 16.79 -34.59 26.30
N PHE A 984 15.65 -34.33 25.65
CA PHE A 984 14.36 -34.89 26.09
C PHE A 984 13.51 -35.57 25.00
N GLY A 985 13.69 -35.24 23.72
CA GLY A 985 13.03 -35.89 22.58
C GLY A 985 12.86 -34.95 21.38
N ALA A 986 13.25 -35.41 20.18
CA ALA A 986 13.23 -34.57 18.98
C ALA A 986 11.81 -34.20 18.50
N ASP A 987 10.82 -35.03 18.82
CA ASP A 987 9.44 -34.89 18.33
C ASP A 987 8.56 -33.97 19.22
N GLY A 988 9.10 -33.48 20.34
CA GLY A 988 8.35 -32.69 21.33
C GLY A 988 8.40 -31.16 21.13
N THR A 989 7.59 -30.44 21.90
CA THR A 989 7.44 -28.98 21.80
C THR A 989 8.27 -28.27 22.87
N VAL A 990 8.91 -27.14 22.53
CA VAL A 990 9.74 -26.37 23.47
C VAL A 990 9.13 -25.00 23.79
N GLU A 991 8.89 -24.74 25.06
CA GLU A 991 8.63 -23.42 25.65
C GLU A 991 9.96 -22.72 25.90
N THR A 992 10.40 -21.91 24.93
CA THR A 992 11.49 -20.94 25.10
C THR A 992 11.06 -19.83 26.06
N MET A 993 11.92 -19.48 27.02
CA MET A 993 11.57 -18.69 28.22
C MET A 993 10.59 -19.45 29.12
N ALA A 994 11.09 -20.50 29.77
CA ALA A 994 10.31 -21.38 30.63
C ALA A 994 9.53 -20.59 31.70
N LEU A 995 8.20 -20.74 31.72
CA LEU A 995 7.34 -19.89 32.54
C LEU A 995 7.69 -19.99 34.03
N GLY A 996 7.74 -18.84 34.69
CA GLY A 996 8.15 -18.63 36.07
C GLY A 996 9.67 -18.49 36.29
N ALA A 997 10.51 -18.69 35.26
CA ALA A 997 11.95 -18.46 35.38
C ALA A 997 12.31 -16.97 35.19
N PRO A 998 13.28 -16.44 35.97
CA PRO A 998 13.87 -15.14 35.72
C PRO A 998 14.97 -15.21 34.65
N HIS A 999 15.20 -14.10 33.97
CA HIS A 999 16.29 -13.93 32.99
C HIS A 999 16.90 -12.53 33.04
N GLU A 1000 18.21 -12.42 32.80
CA GLU A 1000 18.93 -11.15 32.65
C GLU A 1000 19.51 -11.04 31.23
N TRP A 1001 19.44 -9.85 30.63
CA TRP A 1001 20.19 -9.51 29.41
C TRP A 1001 20.95 -8.19 29.55
N VAL A 1002 22.07 -8.08 28.83
CA VAL A 1002 22.93 -6.89 28.82
C VAL A 1002 23.40 -6.60 27.38
N TYR A 1003 23.30 -5.34 26.96
CA TYR A 1003 23.75 -4.87 25.65
C TYR A 1003 24.86 -3.80 25.80
N ARG A 1004 26.02 -3.98 25.14
CA ARG A 1004 27.18 -3.05 25.16
C ARG A 1004 27.78 -2.79 23.77
N GLY A 1005 27.01 -3.06 22.72
CA GLY A 1005 27.35 -2.74 21.33
C GLY A 1005 26.10 -2.73 20.45
N GLN A 1006 26.29 -2.76 19.14
CA GLN A 1006 25.22 -2.77 18.13
C GLN A 1006 25.51 -3.80 17.04
N TYR A 1007 24.43 -4.21 16.37
CA TYR A 1007 24.40 -5.00 15.15
C TYR A 1007 23.74 -4.12 14.07
N ILE A 1008 24.48 -3.75 13.03
CA ILE A 1008 24.11 -2.76 12.00
C ILE A 1008 24.40 -3.29 10.57
N PRO A 1009 23.81 -2.70 9.50
CA PRO A 1009 23.95 -3.20 8.12
C PRO A 1009 25.37 -3.24 7.53
N SER A 1010 26.37 -2.72 8.24
CA SER A 1010 27.78 -2.69 7.81
C SER A 1010 28.67 -3.73 8.48
N ASP A 1011 28.14 -4.46 9.47
CA ASP A 1011 28.78 -5.64 10.04
C ASP A 1011 28.68 -6.82 9.04
N ARG A 1012 29.31 -7.97 9.30
CA ARG A 1012 29.38 -9.09 8.33
C ARG A 1012 28.87 -10.42 8.85
N GLU A 1013 29.16 -10.74 10.12
CA GLU A 1013 28.77 -12.02 10.71
C GLU A 1013 28.37 -11.85 12.17
N VAL A 1014 27.21 -12.43 12.51
CA VAL A 1014 26.75 -12.62 13.88
C VAL A 1014 27.15 -14.02 14.34
N THR A 1015 27.73 -14.12 15.53
CA THR A 1015 28.06 -15.38 16.19
C THR A 1015 27.40 -15.43 17.57
N VAL A 1016 26.60 -16.47 17.82
CA VAL A 1016 25.92 -16.69 19.11
C VAL A 1016 26.49 -17.94 19.77
N ALA A 1017 27.03 -17.78 20.97
CA ALA A 1017 27.56 -18.89 21.78
C ALA A 1017 26.69 -19.10 23.01
N VAL A 1018 26.24 -20.34 23.21
CA VAL A 1018 25.32 -20.76 24.27
C VAL A 1018 25.93 -21.93 25.04
N GLU A 1019 26.09 -21.75 26.35
CA GLU A 1019 26.62 -22.75 27.27
C GLU A 1019 25.55 -23.19 28.28
N ILE A 1020 25.39 -24.50 28.45
CA ILE A 1020 24.32 -25.07 29.25
C ILE A 1020 24.75 -25.15 30.72
N SER A 1021 24.16 -24.30 31.56
CA SER A 1021 24.47 -24.22 33.00
C SER A 1021 23.76 -25.29 33.82
N ARG A 1022 22.55 -25.73 33.41
CA ARG A 1022 21.75 -26.75 34.09
C ARG A 1022 20.83 -27.49 33.13
N ILE A 1023 20.65 -28.79 33.37
CA ILE A 1023 19.56 -29.61 32.82
C ILE A 1023 18.83 -30.23 34.00
N ASP A 1024 17.49 -30.16 33.99
CA ASP A 1024 16.62 -30.75 35.00
C ASP A 1024 15.70 -31.77 34.33
N ALA A 1025 15.91 -33.05 34.65
CA ALA A 1025 15.25 -34.17 33.97
C ALA A 1025 13.81 -34.42 34.43
N ASP A 1026 13.40 -33.88 35.58
CA ASP A 1026 12.06 -34.04 36.14
C ASP A 1026 11.13 -32.94 35.60
N SER A 1027 11.58 -31.69 35.65
CA SER A 1027 10.86 -30.52 35.10
C SER A 1027 11.10 -30.27 33.61
N LYS A 1028 11.84 -31.17 32.92
CA LYS A 1028 12.19 -31.10 31.48
C LYS A 1028 12.71 -29.73 31.04
N THR A 1029 13.45 -29.05 31.92
CA THR A 1029 13.90 -27.67 31.70
C THR A 1029 15.42 -27.62 31.56
N VAL A 1030 15.90 -26.80 30.63
CA VAL A 1030 17.32 -26.48 30.40
C VAL A 1030 17.54 -25.00 30.69
N TRP A 1031 18.66 -24.66 31.33
CA TRP A 1031 19.13 -23.29 31.53
C TRP A 1031 20.49 -23.11 30.87
N ALA A 1032 20.74 -21.89 30.39
CA ALA A 1032 21.97 -21.53 29.74
C ALA A 1032 22.41 -20.10 30.11
N SER A 1033 23.68 -19.82 29.82
CA SER A 1033 24.23 -18.47 29.71
C SER A 1033 25.00 -18.36 28.40
N GLY A 1034 25.15 -17.16 27.87
CA GLY A 1034 25.76 -17.02 26.54
C GLY A 1034 26.14 -15.59 26.16
N TYR A 1035 26.78 -15.50 25.00
CA TYR A 1035 27.25 -14.26 24.41
C TYR A 1035 26.92 -14.20 22.91
N LEU A 1036 26.46 -13.04 22.43
CA LEU A 1036 26.35 -12.72 21.01
C LEU A 1036 27.46 -11.73 20.65
N SER A 1037 28.22 -12.09 19.62
CA SER A 1037 29.30 -11.30 19.05
C SER A 1037 29.00 -10.96 17.60
N VAL A 1038 29.51 -9.81 17.15
CA VAL A 1038 29.39 -9.35 15.76
C VAL A 1038 30.77 -8.95 15.27
N ASP A 1039 31.21 -9.51 14.15
CA ASP A 1039 32.58 -9.40 13.63
C ASP A 1039 33.65 -9.69 14.72
N GLY A 1040 33.37 -10.68 15.59
CA GLY A 1040 34.24 -11.08 16.71
C GLY A 1040 34.19 -10.16 17.95
N ARG A 1041 33.47 -9.04 17.92
CA ARG A 1041 33.24 -8.15 19.08
C ARG A 1041 32.00 -8.62 19.84
N THR A 1042 32.16 -9.09 21.07
CA THR A 1042 31.03 -9.46 21.94
C THR A 1042 30.19 -8.24 22.34
N ILE A 1043 28.93 -8.20 21.90
CA ILE A 1043 28.03 -7.05 22.12
C ILE A 1043 26.89 -7.34 23.10
N TYR A 1044 26.34 -8.56 23.13
CA TYR A 1044 25.25 -8.94 24.03
C TYR A 1044 25.65 -10.11 24.94
N ARG A 1045 25.03 -10.18 26.11
CA ARG A 1045 25.09 -11.30 27.05
C ARG A 1045 23.69 -11.60 27.58
N MET A 1046 23.35 -12.87 27.71
CA MET A 1046 22.12 -13.34 28.36
C MET A 1046 22.48 -14.37 29.43
N ILE A 1047 21.86 -14.29 30.61
CA ILE A 1047 22.16 -15.13 31.79
C ILE A 1047 20.88 -15.82 32.30
N ASP A 1048 21.04 -17.09 32.68
CA ASP A 1048 20.03 -18.00 33.24
C ASP A 1048 18.71 -18.10 32.44
N PHE A 1049 18.77 -17.75 31.16
CA PHE A 1049 17.67 -17.97 30.23
C PHE A 1049 17.43 -19.47 30.04
N SER A 1050 16.16 -19.84 29.82
CA SER A 1050 15.72 -21.22 29.97
C SER A 1050 14.71 -21.65 28.92
N ALA A 1051 14.64 -22.96 28.69
CA ALA A 1051 13.66 -23.58 27.80
C ALA A 1051 13.12 -24.88 28.42
N ARG A 1052 11.81 -25.10 28.33
CA ARG A 1052 11.11 -26.27 28.89
C ARG A 1052 10.49 -27.11 27.78
N TRP A 1053 10.74 -28.41 27.81
CA TRP A 1053 10.27 -29.36 26.81
C TRP A 1053 8.99 -30.07 27.26
N PHE A 1054 8.10 -30.34 26.31
CA PHE A 1054 6.83 -31.05 26.49
C PHE A 1054 6.67 -32.17 25.45
N PRO A 1055 6.07 -33.32 25.80
CA PRO A 1055 5.77 -34.39 24.84
C PRO A 1055 4.65 -33.95 23.88
N SER A 1056 4.68 -34.46 22.65
CA SER A 1056 3.78 -34.09 21.55
C SER A 1056 2.33 -34.53 21.78
N ASP A 1057 2.12 -35.72 22.35
CA ASP A 1057 0.80 -36.27 22.67
C ASP A 1057 0.28 -35.75 24.03
N GLY A 1058 0.07 -34.44 24.14
CA GLY A 1058 -0.47 -33.81 25.33
C GLY A 1058 -1.01 -32.42 25.08
N ALA A 1059 -2.32 -32.23 25.21
CA ALA A 1059 -2.92 -30.90 25.17
C ALA A 1059 -2.35 -30.02 26.31
N LEU A 1060 -2.04 -28.77 25.98
CA LEU A 1060 -1.67 -27.75 26.96
C LEU A 1060 -2.93 -27.37 27.76
N ASP A 1061 -3.20 -28.13 28.82
CA ASP A 1061 -4.33 -27.90 29.72
C ASP A 1061 -4.24 -26.49 30.35
N GLU A 1062 -5.30 -25.67 30.23
CA GLU A 1062 -5.31 -24.25 30.65
C GLU A 1062 -5.37 -24.08 32.19
N GLY A 1063 -4.41 -24.67 32.89
CA GLY A 1063 -4.46 -24.81 34.35
C GLY A 1063 -3.15 -25.24 34.97
N GLY A 1064 -2.10 -24.40 34.87
CA GLY A 1064 -0.78 -24.66 35.45
C GLY A 1064 -0.79 -24.87 36.98
N ARG A 1065 -1.03 -26.12 37.40
CA ARG A 1065 -0.85 -26.63 38.77
C ARG A 1065 -0.46 -28.12 38.76
N ALA A 1066 0.84 -28.37 38.78
CA ALA A 1066 1.46 -29.54 39.39
C ALA A 1066 2.39 -29.04 40.51
#